data_AF-A0A846WRV4-F1
#
_entry.id   AF-A0A846WRV4-F1
#
_cell.length_a   1.000
_cell.length_b   1.000
_cell.length_c   1.000
_cell.angle_alpha   90.00
_cell.angle_beta   90.00
_cell.angle_gamma   90.00
#
_symmetry.space_group_name_H-M   'P 1'
#
loop_
_entity.id
_entity.type
_entity.pdbx_description
1 polymer ?
#
loop_
_entity_poly.entity_id
_entity_poly.type
_entity_poly.pdbx_seq_one_letter_code
_entity_poly.pdbx_strand_id
1 'polypeptide(L)'
;MNWADAVPNLLIGLREGLEAGLVVSILLAALHKANATLPAGRQVSTAAIWLGVLGAVSLAGSFAAVLTYSTTILSSSAQEAIGGALSVVAVVLVTGMIFWMRKTARSLSGQLRGDVERALAIGAGALTLTAFFAVGREGLETTLFLWTAVKASGSTVAPLIGAAIGIVIAITLCWLLYRRAIHLDLGKFFTWTALALIVIAAGVLAYGLGDLQDAGLLPGSSWVAFDLSAHIDPTSWWVTLISGTTELTPKMTVLQIVAWAVYLVVVLTMFLRADAVVPAAASAPEANLAARDTTEPARPRWERWAQQRTLPVALTLIAVPVLVAVVVILALPTPTSTDTAVTVTADSCAHEWNSAHSGTQSIDVANKSSHAGEINLDDASGGVVGEIETLGPGTTATLTATLGSGTYSFVCLMPGGTTRSAAVTVTGHDVANVLAVKPVTIADLTGPNNAYQAYAAQTLTTLAGDVAALRSAVASGDLAGAQKGWLTAQLDWERVGASYDSFGDKGQAVDGLPDGLPGGVNDPGFTGLHRVEYGLYHGQGPSQLLPVIDQLTTDIGVVRQSLTTDDEAGDPTNLPIRVHEILEDAQRDHLSGIDDLGSQTAYAATSADTQVTRVVLAEVAPLVQARDPGLVATITRGLDTLDAALNTTRTPNGWQPSDTVTLAQRQQVNAALGAVLQSLSDEPGLLEVPPSS
;
A
#
# COMPACT_ATOMS: atom_id res chain seq x y z
N MET A 1 -14.21 -3.79 -19.37
CA MET A 1 -14.20 -2.33 -19.18
C MET A 1 -15.00 -2.06 -17.91
N ASN A 2 -14.34 -1.99 -16.76
CA ASN A 2 -15.00 -1.82 -15.48
C ASN A 2 -15.31 -0.33 -15.28
N TRP A 3 -16.60 0.01 -15.19
CA TRP A 3 -17.04 1.39 -14.94
C TRP A 3 -16.58 1.91 -13.57
N ALA A 4 -16.28 0.99 -12.66
CA ALA A 4 -15.69 1.21 -11.36
C ALA A 4 -14.51 2.18 -11.35
N ASP A 5 -13.47 1.88 -12.12
CA ASP A 5 -12.19 2.60 -12.13
C ASP A 5 -12.30 3.99 -12.81
N ALA A 6 -13.41 4.21 -13.53
CA ALA A 6 -13.69 5.45 -14.24
C ALA A 6 -14.43 6.48 -13.36
N VAL A 7 -15.15 6.06 -12.32
CA VAL A 7 -16.03 6.95 -11.55
C VAL A 7 -15.28 8.02 -10.72
N PRO A 8 -14.20 7.71 -9.97
CA PRO A 8 -13.46 8.75 -9.24
C PRO A 8 -12.87 9.79 -10.18
N ASN A 9 -12.25 9.31 -11.26
CA ASN A 9 -11.61 10.15 -12.25
C ASN A 9 -12.63 10.98 -13.02
N LEU A 10 -13.85 10.47 -13.24
CA LEU A 10 -14.98 11.25 -13.75
C LEU A 10 -15.37 12.37 -12.81
N LEU A 11 -15.47 12.13 -11.50
CA LEU A 11 -15.82 13.17 -10.53
C LEU A 11 -14.74 14.24 -10.43
N ILE A 12 -13.46 13.84 -10.48
CA ILE A 12 -12.31 14.77 -10.55
C ILE A 12 -12.42 15.60 -11.84
N GLY A 13 -12.49 14.97 -13.01
CA GLY A 13 -12.58 15.66 -14.29
C GLY A 13 -13.82 16.57 -14.41
N LEU A 14 -14.96 16.16 -13.82
CA LEU A 14 -16.18 16.95 -13.77
C LEU A 14 -16.02 18.20 -12.90
N ARG A 15 -15.44 18.06 -11.70
CA ARG A 15 -15.25 19.18 -10.78
C ARG A 15 -14.25 20.18 -11.32
N GLU A 16 -13.02 19.73 -11.58
CA GLU A 16 -11.94 20.62 -11.98
C GLU A 16 -12.24 21.24 -13.35
N GLY A 17 -12.87 20.46 -14.24
CA GLY A 17 -13.40 20.95 -15.51
C GLY A 17 -14.50 22.01 -15.35
N LEU A 18 -15.37 21.90 -14.34
CA LEU A 18 -16.41 22.89 -14.07
C LEU A 18 -15.80 24.16 -13.48
N GLU A 19 -14.81 24.05 -12.59
CA GLU A 19 -14.11 25.19 -12.00
C GLU A 19 -13.37 26.00 -13.07
N ALA A 20 -12.55 25.34 -13.88
CA ALA A 20 -11.89 25.94 -15.03
C ALA A 20 -12.92 26.53 -16.03
N GLY A 21 -13.96 25.77 -16.35
CA GLY A 21 -15.00 26.18 -17.30
C GLY A 21 -15.85 27.36 -16.82
N LEU A 22 -16.08 27.49 -15.51
CA LEU A 22 -16.82 28.59 -14.90
C LEU A 22 -15.98 29.87 -14.89
N VAL A 23 -14.68 29.77 -14.62
CA VAL A 23 -13.73 30.89 -14.80
C VAL A 23 -13.77 31.38 -16.25
N VAL A 24 -13.64 30.48 -17.22
CA VAL A 24 -13.71 30.84 -18.65
C VAL A 24 -15.06 31.47 -19.00
N SER A 25 -16.16 30.95 -18.47
CA SER A 25 -17.52 31.49 -18.70
C SER A 25 -17.69 32.90 -18.12
N ILE A 26 -17.13 33.16 -16.93
CA ILE A 26 -17.11 34.49 -16.31
C ILE A 26 -16.27 35.46 -17.14
N LEU A 27 -15.07 35.05 -17.57
CA LEU A 27 -14.21 35.87 -18.43
C LEU A 27 -14.89 36.20 -19.75
N LEU A 28 -15.54 35.22 -20.39
CA LEU A 28 -16.30 35.42 -21.63
C LEU A 28 -17.51 36.35 -21.41
N ALA A 29 -18.27 36.17 -20.33
CA ALA A 29 -19.44 37.01 -20.02
C ALA A 29 -19.04 38.46 -19.69
N ALA A 30 -17.96 38.64 -18.94
CA ALA A 30 -17.44 39.95 -18.60
C ALA A 30 -16.81 40.66 -19.81
N LEU A 31 -16.09 39.94 -20.66
CA LEU A 31 -15.62 40.44 -21.95
C LEU A 31 -16.79 40.85 -22.86
N HIS A 32 -17.85 40.03 -22.94
CA HIS A 32 -19.03 40.34 -23.73
C HIS A 32 -19.74 41.60 -23.23
N LYS A 33 -19.89 41.74 -21.90
CA LYS A 33 -20.47 42.94 -21.26
C LYS A 33 -19.61 44.19 -21.50
N ALA A 34 -18.29 44.07 -21.42
CA ALA A 34 -17.36 45.18 -21.65
C ALA A 34 -17.31 45.61 -23.13
N ASN A 35 -17.34 44.65 -24.06
CA ASN A 35 -17.42 44.95 -25.49
C ASN A 35 -18.75 45.63 -25.87
N ALA A 36 -19.82 45.46 -25.08
CA ALA A 36 -21.08 46.17 -25.26
C ALA A 36 -21.05 47.63 -24.78
N THR A 37 -20.10 48.01 -23.91
CA THR A 37 -19.94 49.38 -23.39
C THR A 37 -18.81 50.17 -24.04
N LEU A 38 -17.91 49.52 -24.80
CA LEU A 38 -16.78 50.15 -25.48
C LEU A 38 -17.16 50.77 -26.85
N PRO A 39 -16.51 51.87 -27.29
CA PRO A 39 -16.71 52.46 -28.61
C PRO A 39 -16.40 51.48 -29.77
N ALA A 40 -17.14 51.60 -30.87
CA ALA A 40 -16.93 50.81 -32.08
C ALA A 40 -15.48 50.96 -32.59
N GLY A 41 -14.74 49.84 -32.64
CA GLY A 41 -13.33 49.79 -33.06
C GLY A 41 -12.31 49.40 -31.99
N ARG A 42 -12.71 49.28 -30.71
CA ARG A 42 -11.83 48.85 -29.59
C ARG A 42 -12.22 47.51 -28.96
N GLN A 43 -12.99 46.70 -29.67
CA GLN A 43 -13.45 45.41 -29.17
C GLN A 43 -12.27 44.44 -29.03
N VAL A 44 -12.21 43.77 -27.88
CA VAL A 44 -11.21 42.73 -27.63
C VAL A 44 -11.80 41.38 -28.01
N SER A 45 -11.06 40.60 -28.82
CA SER A 45 -11.50 39.29 -29.29
C SER A 45 -11.50 38.25 -28.16
N THR A 46 -12.49 37.34 -28.18
CA THR A 46 -12.55 36.16 -27.31
C THR A 46 -11.39 35.20 -27.55
N ALA A 47 -10.70 35.30 -28.69
CA ALA A 47 -9.50 34.51 -29.00
C ALA A 47 -8.40 34.68 -27.95
N ALA A 48 -8.31 35.84 -27.29
CA ALA A 48 -7.33 36.07 -26.22
C ALA A 48 -7.53 35.10 -25.02
N ILE A 49 -8.78 34.80 -24.66
CA ILE A 49 -9.10 33.87 -23.58
C ILE A 49 -8.75 32.44 -24.00
N TRP A 50 -9.16 32.02 -25.21
CA TRP A 50 -8.88 30.69 -25.73
C TRP A 50 -7.39 30.39 -25.92
N LEU A 51 -6.59 31.39 -26.31
CA LEU A 51 -5.13 31.26 -26.35
C LEU A 51 -4.52 31.04 -24.96
N GLY A 52 -5.08 31.67 -23.92
CA GLY A 52 -4.67 31.44 -22.53
C GLY A 52 -5.04 30.03 -22.06
N VAL A 53 -6.25 29.57 -22.38
CA VAL A 53 -6.70 28.18 -22.13
C VAL A 53 -5.81 27.17 -22.83
N LEU A 54 -5.44 27.41 -24.10
CA LEU A 54 -4.54 26.52 -24.84
C LEU A 54 -3.15 26.44 -24.20
N GLY A 55 -2.62 27.56 -23.72
CA GLY A 55 -1.39 27.58 -22.93
C GLY A 55 -1.51 26.78 -21.62
N ALA A 56 -2.64 26.90 -20.92
CA ALA A 56 -2.90 26.16 -19.69
C ALA A 56 -2.98 24.64 -19.92
N VAL A 57 -3.64 24.21 -21.00
CA VAL A 57 -3.68 22.79 -21.42
C VAL A 57 -2.28 22.29 -21.79
N SER A 58 -1.50 23.10 -22.50
CA SER A 58 -0.09 22.78 -22.80
C SER A 58 0.74 22.56 -21.54
N LEU A 59 0.59 23.45 -20.54
CA LEU A 59 1.24 23.34 -19.24
C LEU A 59 0.84 22.07 -18.50
N ALA A 60 -0.46 21.80 -18.38
CA ALA A 60 -0.97 20.62 -17.68
C ALA A 60 -0.51 19.30 -18.33
N GLY A 61 -0.52 19.23 -19.67
CA GLY A 61 -0.04 18.05 -20.42
C GLY A 61 1.48 17.87 -20.34
N SER A 62 2.24 18.97 -20.39
CA SER A 62 3.70 18.93 -20.23
C SER A 62 4.11 18.46 -18.83
N PHE A 63 3.39 18.94 -17.81
CA PHE A 63 3.57 18.51 -16.43
C PHE A 63 3.21 17.02 -16.23
N ALA A 64 2.12 16.55 -16.84
CA ALA A 64 1.74 15.13 -16.83
C ALA A 64 2.84 14.25 -17.46
N ALA A 65 3.39 14.67 -18.60
CA ALA A 65 4.45 13.93 -19.28
C ALA A 65 5.70 13.80 -18.40
N VAL A 66 6.18 14.90 -17.80
CA VAL A 66 7.34 14.86 -16.90
C VAL A 66 7.10 13.90 -15.73
N LEU A 67 5.92 13.94 -15.13
CA LEU A 67 5.57 13.10 -13.99
C LEU A 67 5.55 11.61 -14.36
N THR A 68 4.95 11.25 -15.50
CA THR A 68 4.93 9.87 -16.02
C THR A 68 6.34 9.35 -16.31
N TYR A 69 7.15 10.09 -17.08
CA TYR A 69 8.49 9.63 -17.48
C TYR A 69 9.53 9.64 -16.35
N SER A 70 9.36 10.47 -15.31
CA SER A 70 10.30 10.50 -14.18
C SER A 70 10.14 9.28 -13.25
N THR A 71 8.94 8.70 -13.19
CA THR A 71 8.67 7.56 -12.29
C THR A 71 9.09 6.20 -12.84
N THR A 72 9.29 6.08 -14.15
CA THR A 72 9.73 4.83 -14.79
C THR A 72 11.22 4.51 -14.60
N ILE A 73 11.97 5.38 -13.91
CA ILE A 73 13.43 5.26 -13.71
C ILE A 73 13.75 4.87 -12.25
N LEU A 74 12.73 4.71 -11.41
CA LEU A 74 12.86 4.41 -9.98
C LEU A 74 12.75 2.91 -9.74
N SER A 75 13.46 2.40 -8.73
CA SER A 75 13.28 1.02 -8.26
C SER A 75 11.86 0.79 -7.72
N SER A 76 11.38 -0.45 -7.66
CA SER A 76 10.02 -0.80 -7.23
C SER A 76 9.66 -0.18 -5.86
N SER A 77 10.54 -0.33 -4.86
CA SER A 77 10.33 0.28 -3.54
C SER A 77 10.34 1.81 -3.56
N ALA A 78 11.14 2.43 -4.45
CA ALA A 78 11.13 3.88 -4.62
C ALA A 78 9.85 4.37 -5.34
N GLN A 79 9.28 3.54 -6.21
CA GLN A 79 8.01 3.82 -6.87
C GLN A 79 6.84 3.77 -5.89
N GLU A 80 6.79 2.75 -5.03
CA GLU A 80 5.79 2.62 -3.94
C GLU A 80 5.93 3.77 -2.93
N ALA A 81 7.15 4.08 -2.50
CA ALA A 81 7.43 5.20 -1.61
C ALA A 81 6.94 6.55 -2.17
N ILE A 82 7.21 6.81 -3.45
CA ILE A 82 6.83 8.06 -4.11
C ILE A 82 5.32 8.08 -4.41
N GLY A 83 4.74 6.95 -4.82
CA GLY A 83 3.30 6.80 -5.05
C GLY A 83 2.49 7.07 -3.78
N GLY A 84 2.89 6.43 -2.67
CA GLY A 84 2.26 6.63 -1.38
C GLY A 84 2.44 8.05 -0.82
N ALA A 85 3.65 8.62 -0.91
CA ALA A 85 3.91 10.00 -0.47
C ALA A 85 3.09 11.03 -1.27
N LEU A 86 2.99 10.87 -2.59
CA LEU A 86 2.21 11.76 -3.44
C LEU A 86 0.70 11.63 -3.17
N SER A 87 0.21 10.44 -2.84
CA SER A 87 -1.19 10.21 -2.46
C SER A 87 -1.54 10.93 -1.15
N VAL A 88 -0.66 10.88 -0.14
CA VAL A 88 -0.85 11.66 1.11
C VAL A 88 -0.87 13.17 0.84
N VAL A 89 0.06 13.66 0.02
CA VAL A 89 0.09 15.08 -0.38
C VAL A 89 -1.18 15.47 -1.13
N ALA A 90 -1.65 14.63 -2.06
CA ALA A 90 -2.88 14.85 -2.80
C ALA A 90 -4.09 14.98 -1.86
N VAL A 91 -4.21 14.10 -0.85
CA VAL A 91 -5.29 14.16 0.15
C VAL A 91 -5.28 15.47 0.93
N VAL A 92 -4.10 15.94 1.37
CA VAL A 92 -3.97 17.23 2.06
C VAL A 92 -4.46 18.38 1.17
N LEU A 93 -4.05 18.38 -0.11
CA LEU A 93 -4.45 19.39 -1.08
C LEU A 93 -5.96 19.34 -1.36
N VAL A 94 -6.53 18.16 -1.63
CA VAL A 94 -7.98 17.97 -1.87
C VAL A 94 -8.78 18.45 -0.67
N THR A 95 -8.38 18.06 0.54
CA THR A 95 -9.04 18.49 1.79
C THR A 95 -9.00 20.01 1.94
N GLY A 96 -7.83 20.61 1.73
CA GLY A 96 -7.67 22.06 1.75
C GLY A 96 -8.60 22.75 0.74
N MET A 97 -8.71 22.19 -0.48
CA MET A 97 -9.54 22.74 -1.53
C MET A 97 -11.04 22.61 -1.26
N ILE A 98 -11.49 21.51 -0.65
CA ILE A 98 -12.89 21.31 -0.24
C ILE A 98 -13.34 22.45 0.70
N PHE A 99 -12.52 22.78 1.72
CA PHE A 99 -12.83 23.87 2.64
C PHE A 99 -12.63 25.26 2.03
N TRP A 100 -11.61 25.42 1.18
CA TRP A 100 -11.33 26.67 0.49
C TRP A 100 -12.46 27.05 -0.47
N MET A 101 -12.89 26.14 -1.36
CA MET A 101 -14.01 26.39 -2.27
C MET A 101 -15.31 26.67 -1.52
N ARG A 102 -15.60 25.94 -0.44
CA ARG A 102 -16.81 26.17 0.36
C ARG A 102 -16.85 27.58 0.95
N LYS A 103 -15.69 28.13 1.32
CA LYS A 103 -15.55 29.51 1.77
C LYS A 103 -15.66 30.50 0.62
N THR A 104 -15.05 30.18 -0.52
CA THR A 104 -14.94 31.07 -1.69
C THR A 104 -16.20 31.10 -2.57
N ALA A 105 -16.99 30.02 -2.64
CA ALA A 105 -18.23 29.91 -3.45
C ALA A 105 -19.26 31.01 -3.13
N ARG A 106 -19.19 31.60 -1.93
CA ARG A 106 -20.05 32.72 -1.49
C ARG A 106 -19.55 34.10 -1.91
N SER A 107 -18.26 34.27 -2.23
CA SER A 107 -17.64 35.57 -2.58
C SER A 107 -17.11 35.64 -4.03
N LEU A 108 -17.00 34.50 -4.72
CA LEU A 108 -16.35 34.36 -6.03
C LEU A 108 -16.98 35.26 -7.11
N SER A 109 -18.30 35.42 -7.11
CA SER A 109 -19.01 36.26 -8.09
C SER A 109 -18.73 37.77 -7.93
N GLY A 110 -18.38 38.23 -6.74
CA GLY A 110 -18.06 39.63 -6.43
C GLY A 110 -16.60 40.00 -6.71
N GLN A 111 -15.66 39.14 -6.32
CA GLN A 111 -14.22 39.37 -6.51
C GLN A 111 -13.81 39.24 -7.99
N LEU A 112 -14.31 38.23 -8.70
CA LEU A 112 -14.02 38.06 -10.13
C LEU A 112 -14.60 39.20 -10.99
N ARG A 113 -15.72 39.81 -10.61
CA ARG A 113 -16.23 41.03 -11.28
C ARG A 113 -15.26 42.20 -11.14
N GLY A 114 -14.72 42.42 -9.94
CA GLY A 114 -13.77 43.52 -9.66
C GLY A 114 -12.37 43.33 -10.24
N ASP A 115 -11.91 42.08 -10.41
CA ASP A 115 -10.62 41.76 -11.04
C ASP A 115 -10.70 41.76 -12.56
N VAL A 116 -11.84 41.38 -13.14
CA VAL A 116 -12.07 41.48 -14.59
C VAL A 116 -12.27 42.93 -15.04
N GLU A 117 -12.95 43.76 -14.26
CA GLU A 117 -13.02 45.22 -14.52
C GLU A 117 -11.62 45.87 -14.51
N ARG A 118 -10.69 45.39 -13.68
CA ARG A 118 -9.27 45.80 -13.67
C ARG A 118 -8.46 45.22 -14.84
N ALA A 119 -8.65 43.94 -15.20
CA ALA A 119 -7.95 43.31 -16.33
C ALA A 119 -8.36 43.89 -17.70
N LEU A 120 -9.64 44.27 -17.84
CA LEU A 120 -10.16 44.96 -19.02
C LEU A 120 -9.56 46.37 -19.21
N ALA A 121 -9.10 47.00 -18.12
CA ALA A 121 -8.36 48.26 -18.19
C ALA A 121 -6.91 48.09 -18.70
N ILE A 122 -6.39 46.85 -18.73
CA ILE A 122 -5.00 46.55 -19.07
C ILE A 122 -4.87 46.04 -20.51
N GLY A 123 -5.76 45.19 -21.06
CA GLY A 123 -5.78 44.85 -22.50
C GLY A 123 -5.69 43.35 -22.82
N ALA A 124 -5.70 43.00 -24.11
CA ALA A 124 -5.93 41.61 -24.58
C ALA A 124 -4.86 40.59 -24.13
N GLY A 125 -3.58 40.98 -24.02
CA GLY A 125 -2.53 40.09 -23.52
C GLY A 125 -2.61 39.83 -22.01
N ALA A 126 -3.12 40.80 -21.24
CA ALA A 126 -3.41 40.59 -19.82
C ALA A 126 -4.55 39.59 -19.65
N LEU A 127 -5.57 39.66 -20.51
CA LEU A 127 -6.68 38.70 -20.52
C LEU A 127 -6.22 37.26 -20.85
N THR A 128 -5.26 37.10 -21.78
CA THR A 128 -4.63 35.81 -22.07
C THR A 128 -3.87 35.26 -20.86
N LEU A 129 -3.10 36.10 -20.16
CA LEU A 129 -2.38 35.69 -18.94
C LEU A 129 -3.33 35.35 -17.79
N THR A 130 -4.40 36.13 -17.59
CA THR A 130 -5.42 35.85 -16.59
C THR A 130 -6.10 34.52 -16.85
N ALA A 131 -6.48 34.24 -18.11
CA ALA A 131 -7.05 32.93 -18.47
C ALA A 131 -6.03 31.80 -18.28
N PHE A 132 -4.77 32.00 -18.68
CA PHE A 132 -3.70 31.02 -18.51
C PHE A 132 -3.44 30.66 -17.05
N PHE A 133 -3.27 31.64 -16.16
CA PHE A 133 -2.98 31.35 -14.75
C PHE A 133 -4.19 30.79 -14.02
N ALA A 134 -5.39 31.31 -14.31
CA ALA A 134 -6.60 30.84 -13.64
C ALA A 134 -6.94 29.42 -14.08
N VAL A 135 -6.86 29.09 -15.38
CA VAL A 135 -7.12 27.72 -15.87
C VAL A 135 -5.93 26.79 -15.67
N GLY A 136 -4.71 27.31 -15.77
CA GLY A 136 -3.48 26.52 -15.63
C GLY A 136 -3.26 26.00 -14.21
N ARG A 137 -3.71 26.74 -13.19
CA ARG A 137 -3.76 26.25 -11.83
C ARG A 137 -4.67 25.02 -11.72
N GLU A 138 -5.94 25.15 -12.13
CA GLU A 138 -6.90 24.05 -12.09
C GLU A 138 -6.42 22.86 -12.95
N GLY A 139 -5.77 23.12 -14.09
CA GLY A 139 -5.18 22.10 -14.96
C GLY A 139 -4.02 21.35 -14.33
N LEU A 140 -3.12 22.02 -13.60
CA LEU A 140 -2.03 21.37 -12.87
C LEU A 140 -2.55 20.52 -11.70
N GLU A 141 -3.54 21.03 -10.98
CA GLU A 141 -4.22 20.31 -9.89
C GLU A 141 -4.95 19.07 -10.45
N THR A 142 -5.67 19.21 -11.56
CA THR A 142 -6.30 18.08 -12.29
C THR A 142 -5.28 17.02 -12.67
N THR A 143 -4.14 17.42 -13.25
CA THR A 143 -3.08 16.48 -13.65
C THR A 143 -2.52 15.72 -12.45
N LEU A 144 -2.27 16.41 -11.32
CA LEU A 144 -1.78 15.74 -10.10
C LEU A 144 -2.79 14.72 -9.58
N PHE A 145 -4.06 15.10 -9.43
CA PHE A 145 -5.09 14.21 -8.88
C PHE A 145 -5.37 13.02 -9.79
N LEU A 146 -5.44 13.23 -11.10
CA LEU A 146 -5.62 12.14 -12.06
C LEU A 146 -4.41 11.21 -12.07
N TRP A 147 -3.18 11.74 -12.00
CA TRP A 147 -1.99 10.89 -11.99
C TRP A 147 -1.91 10.02 -10.73
N THR A 148 -2.19 10.58 -9.55
CA THR A 148 -2.22 9.80 -8.30
C THR A 148 -3.33 8.76 -8.31
N ALA A 149 -4.52 9.09 -8.83
CA ALA A 149 -5.64 8.15 -8.92
C ALA A 149 -5.38 7.04 -9.96
N VAL A 150 -4.75 7.36 -11.10
CA VAL A 150 -4.33 6.37 -12.09
C VAL A 150 -3.34 5.38 -11.48
N LYS A 151 -2.34 5.87 -10.72
CA LYS A 151 -1.36 5.04 -10.02
C LYS A 151 -2.03 4.11 -9.00
N ALA A 152 -2.96 4.64 -8.21
CA ALA A 152 -3.69 3.85 -7.22
C ALA A 152 -4.54 2.73 -7.84
N SER A 153 -5.15 2.98 -9.00
CA SER A 153 -6.05 2.01 -9.64
C SER A 153 -5.37 0.85 -10.37
N GLY A 154 -4.03 0.87 -10.55
CA GLY A 154 -3.29 -0.13 -11.33
C GLY A 154 -3.65 -0.20 -12.83
N SER A 155 -4.54 0.66 -13.34
CA SER A 155 -5.09 0.66 -14.70
C SER A 155 -4.90 2.02 -15.37
N THR A 156 -4.46 2.05 -16.64
CA THR A 156 -4.16 3.33 -17.32
C THR A 156 -5.31 3.87 -18.19
N VAL A 157 -6.20 2.99 -18.67
CA VAL A 157 -7.19 3.34 -19.69
C VAL A 157 -8.53 3.78 -19.08
N ALA A 158 -9.02 3.06 -18.07
CA ALA A 158 -10.33 3.32 -17.47
C ALA A 158 -10.39 4.65 -16.69
N PRO A 159 -9.40 5.00 -15.85
CA PRO A 159 -9.28 6.33 -15.24
C PRO A 159 -9.32 7.49 -16.24
N LEU A 160 -8.57 7.36 -17.34
CA LEU A 160 -8.45 8.41 -18.35
C LEU A 160 -9.78 8.64 -19.08
N ILE A 161 -10.50 7.56 -19.40
CA ILE A 161 -11.85 7.63 -19.98
C ILE A 161 -12.82 8.30 -19.01
N GLY A 162 -12.76 7.93 -17.72
CA GLY A 162 -13.55 8.56 -16.67
C GLY A 162 -13.37 10.07 -16.62
N ALA A 163 -12.11 10.51 -16.50
CA ALA A 163 -11.74 11.92 -16.50
C ALA A 163 -12.21 12.66 -17.76
N ALA A 164 -12.03 12.06 -18.93
CA ALA A 164 -12.47 12.63 -20.20
C ALA A 164 -13.99 12.82 -20.24
N ILE A 165 -14.76 11.83 -19.77
CA ILE A 165 -16.23 11.94 -19.66
C ILE A 165 -16.61 13.06 -18.70
N GLY A 166 -15.96 13.14 -17.54
CA GLY A 166 -16.17 14.21 -16.56
C GLY A 166 -15.96 15.60 -17.16
N ILE A 167 -14.85 15.80 -17.87
CA ILE A 167 -14.53 17.06 -18.56
C ILE A 167 -15.57 17.39 -19.65
N VAL A 168 -16.03 16.40 -20.43
CA VAL A 168 -17.07 16.61 -21.45
C VAL A 168 -18.39 17.06 -20.81
N ILE A 169 -18.78 16.44 -19.69
CA ILE A 169 -19.96 16.85 -18.92
C ILE A 169 -19.78 18.28 -18.39
N ALA A 170 -18.62 18.59 -17.81
CA ALA A 170 -18.31 19.93 -17.32
C ALA A 170 -18.41 21.01 -18.40
N ILE A 171 -17.80 20.78 -19.57
CA ILE A 171 -17.89 21.68 -20.73
C ILE A 171 -19.34 21.89 -21.15
N THR A 172 -20.13 20.81 -21.20
CA THR A 172 -21.55 20.85 -21.56
C THR A 172 -22.35 21.69 -20.55
N LEU A 173 -22.13 21.49 -19.24
CA LEU A 173 -22.77 22.25 -18.18
C LEU A 173 -22.39 23.73 -18.22
N CYS A 174 -21.10 24.05 -18.37
CA CYS A 174 -20.64 25.44 -18.50
C CYS A 174 -21.24 26.13 -19.74
N TRP A 175 -21.35 25.42 -20.86
CA TRP A 175 -21.98 25.95 -22.08
C TRP A 175 -23.48 26.22 -21.88
N LEU A 176 -24.21 25.31 -21.22
CA LEU A 176 -25.63 25.50 -20.88
C LEU A 176 -25.84 26.66 -19.89
N LEU A 177 -24.96 26.79 -18.89
CA LEU A 177 -24.97 27.90 -17.93
C LEU A 177 -24.66 29.24 -18.61
N TYR A 178 -23.67 29.29 -19.50
CA TYR A 178 -23.33 30.47 -20.29
C TYR A 178 -24.51 30.94 -21.17
N ARG A 179 -25.24 29.99 -21.76
CA ARG A 179 -26.46 30.26 -22.55
C ARG A 179 -27.71 30.57 -21.70
N ARG A 180 -27.61 30.55 -20.37
CA ARG A 180 -28.74 30.68 -19.41
C ARG A 180 -29.87 29.66 -19.65
N ALA A 181 -29.54 28.50 -20.20
CA ALA A 181 -30.52 27.45 -20.49
C ALA A 181 -30.89 26.63 -19.24
N ILE A 182 -30.03 26.64 -18.21
CA ILE A 182 -30.23 25.92 -16.94
C ILE A 182 -29.91 26.84 -15.75
N HIS A 183 -30.65 26.68 -14.65
CA HIS A 183 -30.34 27.28 -13.36
C HIS A 183 -29.84 26.20 -12.42
N LEU A 184 -28.54 26.19 -12.13
CA LEU A 184 -27.92 25.23 -11.21
C LEU A 184 -27.68 25.91 -9.85
N ASP A 185 -28.14 25.30 -8.77
CA ASP A 185 -27.76 25.69 -7.42
C ASP A 185 -26.32 25.20 -7.16
N LEU A 186 -25.35 26.06 -7.49
CA LEU A 186 -23.93 25.77 -7.34
C LEU A 186 -23.57 25.39 -5.90
N GLY A 187 -24.27 25.93 -4.90
CA GLY A 187 -24.08 25.56 -3.50
C GLY A 187 -24.36 24.08 -3.28
N LYS A 188 -25.55 23.61 -3.69
CA LYS A 188 -25.93 22.19 -3.56
C LYS A 188 -25.03 21.28 -4.39
N PHE A 189 -24.74 21.67 -5.63
CA PHE A 189 -23.86 20.90 -6.51
C PHE A 189 -22.48 20.69 -5.87
N PHE A 190 -21.81 21.77 -5.44
CA PHE A 190 -20.50 21.68 -4.80
C PHE A 190 -20.55 20.95 -3.45
N THR A 191 -21.65 21.05 -2.69
CA THR A 191 -21.81 20.27 -1.46
C THR A 191 -21.84 18.77 -1.74
N TRP A 192 -22.63 18.33 -2.73
CA TRP A 192 -22.73 16.89 -3.07
C TRP A 192 -21.43 16.35 -3.67
N THR A 193 -20.77 17.09 -4.56
CA THR A 193 -19.48 16.67 -5.12
C THR A 193 -18.38 16.69 -4.06
N ALA A 194 -18.39 17.64 -3.12
CA ALA A 194 -17.44 17.65 -2.00
C ALA A 194 -17.64 16.46 -1.05
N LEU A 195 -18.89 16.08 -0.74
CA LEU A 195 -19.16 14.88 0.07
C LEU A 195 -18.62 13.62 -0.60
N ALA A 196 -18.83 13.47 -1.92
CA ALA A 196 -18.27 12.35 -2.66
C ALA A 196 -16.73 12.35 -2.62
N LEU A 197 -16.09 13.51 -2.80
CA LEU A 197 -14.63 13.63 -2.76
C LEU A 197 -14.03 13.38 -1.38
N ILE A 198 -14.74 13.67 -0.28
CA ILE A 198 -14.29 13.33 1.07
C ILE A 198 -14.18 11.80 1.21
N VAL A 199 -15.15 11.05 0.67
CA VAL A 199 -15.11 9.58 0.71
C VAL A 199 -13.97 9.03 -0.16
N ILE A 200 -13.79 9.56 -1.36
CA ILE A 200 -12.70 9.16 -2.27
C ILE A 200 -11.33 9.49 -1.66
N ALA A 201 -11.17 10.68 -1.08
CA ALA A 201 -9.92 11.11 -0.45
C ALA A 201 -9.56 10.26 0.78
N ALA A 202 -10.56 9.78 1.53
CA ALA A 202 -10.34 8.82 2.60
C ALA A 202 -9.74 7.51 2.05
N GLY A 203 -10.26 7.04 0.91
CA GLY A 203 -9.74 5.89 0.18
C GLY A 203 -8.30 6.06 -0.31
N VAL A 204 -8.03 7.14 -1.04
CA VAL A 204 -6.68 7.46 -1.54
C VAL A 204 -5.67 7.60 -0.41
N LEU A 205 -6.09 8.11 0.76
CA LEU A 205 -5.24 8.15 1.95
C LEU A 205 -4.91 6.74 2.45
N ALA A 206 -5.92 5.87 2.54
CA ALA A 206 -5.73 4.49 2.97
C ALA A 206 -4.81 3.73 1.99
N TYR A 207 -5.06 3.84 0.69
CA TYR A 207 -4.21 3.26 -0.34
C TYR A 207 -2.77 3.79 -0.26
N GLY A 208 -2.58 5.11 -0.21
CA GLY A 208 -1.25 5.72 -0.16
C GLY A 208 -0.45 5.40 1.11
N LEU A 209 -1.12 5.15 2.23
CA LEU A 209 -0.46 4.64 3.43
C LEU A 209 -0.09 3.16 3.28
N GLY A 210 -0.86 2.37 2.53
CA GLY A 210 -0.50 1.00 2.13
C GLY A 210 0.78 0.96 1.30
N ASP A 211 0.86 1.75 0.22
CA ASP A 211 2.07 1.87 -0.60
C ASP A 211 3.31 2.28 0.23
N LEU A 212 3.13 3.14 1.25
CA LEU A 212 4.21 3.51 2.17
C LEU A 212 4.58 2.40 3.16
N GLN A 213 3.62 1.53 3.52
CA GLN A 213 3.88 0.34 4.31
C GLN A 213 4.61 -0.72 3.48
N ASP A 214 4.21 -0.93 2.23
CA ASP A 214 4.84 -1.87 1.29
C ASP A 214 6.27 -1.43 0.93
N ALA A 215 6.50 -0.13 0.79
CA ALA A 215 7.84 0.45 0.62
C ALA A 215 8.73 0.38 1.89
N GLY A 216 8.22 -0.15 3.01
CA GLY A 216 8.93 -0.25 4.28
C GLY A 216 9.15 1.09 5.01
N LEU A 217 8.46 2.17 4.60
CA LEU A 217 8.58 3.50 5.21
C LEU A 217 7.65 3.69 6.42
N LEU A 218 6.54 2.95 6.46
CA LEU A 218 5.59 2.94 7.56
C LEU A 218 5.46 1.52 8.13
N PRO A 219 5.41 1.37 9.47
CA PRO A 219 5.22 0.06 10.10
C PRO A 219 3.78 -0.46 9.93
N GLY A 220 3.60 -1.77 10.12
CA GLY A 220 2.27 -2.40 10.21
C GLY A 220 1.68 -2.87 8.88
N SER A 221 2.50 -3.15 7.86
CA SER A 221 2.07 -3.85 6.63
C SER A 221 1.45 -5.22 6.96
N SER A 222 1.97 -5.90 7.97
CA SER A 222 1.46 -7.18 8.48
C SER A 222 0.21 -7.07 9.36
N TRP A 223 -0.16 -5.86 9.80
CA TRP A 223 -1.31 -5.67 10.70
C TRP A 223 -2.59 -5.58 9.87
N VAL A 224 -3.07 -6.70 9.36
CA VAL A 224 -4.28 -6.76 8.54
C VAL A 224 -5.51 -6.52 9.43
N ALA A 225 -6.32 -5.52 9.10
CA ALA A 225 -7.57 -5.23 9.81
C ALA A 225 -8.66 -6.25 9.47
N PHE A 226 -8.70 -6.65 8.20
CA PHE A 226 -9.56 -7.70 7.68
C PHE A 226 -9.00 -8.19 6.34
N ASP A 227 -9.21 -9.47 6.07
CA ASP A 227 -9.02 -10.08 4.76
C ASP A 227 -10.27 -10.86 4.38
N LEU A 228 -11.03 -10.31 3.43
CA LEU A 228 -12.26 -10.91 2.91
C LEU A 228 -12.03 -11.58 1.55
N SER A 229 -10.80 -11.65 1.06
CA SER A 229 -10.46 -12.11 -0.29
C SER A 229 -10.83 -13.58 -0.52
N ALA A 230 -10.88 -14.39 0.55
CA ALA A 230 -11.33 -15.79 0.49
C ALA A 230 -12.84 -15.95 0.25
N HIS A 231 -13.64 -14.95 0.62
CA HIS A 231 -15.11 -14.99 0.55
C HIS A 231 -15.69 -14.05 -0.50
N ILE A 232 -14.90 -13.07 -0.94
CA ILE A 232 -15.26 -12.03 -1.89
C ILE A 232 -14.31 -12.13 -3.08
N ASP A 233 -14.82 -12.62 -4.22
CA ASP A 233 -14.08 -12.63 -5.47
C ASP A 233 -13.70 -11.19 -5.87
N PRO A 234 -12.40 -10.82 -5.85
CA PRO A 234 -11.93 -9.47 -6.15
C PRO A 234 -12.29 -8.99 -7.57
N THR A 235 -12.61 -9.92 -8.47
CA THR A 235 -12.99 -9.64 -9.86
C THR A 235 -14.49 -9.37 -10.04
N SER A 236 -15.29 -9.53 -8.98
CA SER A 236 -16.72 -9.22 -8.99
C SER A 236 -16.97 -7.75 -9.31
N TRP A 237 -17.88 -7.47 -10.23
CA TRP A 237 -18.17 -6.11 -10.72
C TRP A 237 -18.50 -5.09 -9.60
N TRP A 238 -19.11 -5.54 -8.52
CA TRP A 238 -19.48 -4.69 -7.38
C TRP A 238 -18.30 -4.46 -6.42
N VAL A 239 -17.39 -5.44 -6.31
CA VAL A 239 -16.14 -5.31 -5.53
C VAL A 239 -15.23 -4.34 -6.26
N THR A 240 -15.05 -4.53 -7.56
CA THR A 240 -14.33 -3.55 -8.37
C THR A 240 -14.98 -2.18 -8.26
N LEU A 241 -16.32 -2.06 -8.27
CA LEU A 241 -17.00 -0.77 -8.08
C LEU A 241 -16.69 -0.13 -6.73
N ILE A 242 -16.70 -0.87 -5.63
CA ILE A 242 -16.38 -0.35 -4.30
C ILE A 242 -14.90 -0.01 -4.22
N SER A 243 -14.01 -0.94 -4.53
CA SER A 243 -12.56 -0.73 -4.52
C SER A 243 -12.15 0.40 -5.47
N GLY A 244 -12.64 0.42 -6.70
CA GLY A 244 -12.37 1.47 -7.67
C GLY A 244 -13.04 2.82 -7.36
N THR A 245 -14.01 2.92 -6.43
CA THR A 245 -14.61 4.22 -6.03
C THR A 245 -14.13 4.74 -4.70
N THR A 246 -13.91 3.85 -3.73
CA THR A 246 -13.55 4.22 -2.36
C THR A 246 -12.14 3.76 -1.99
N GLU A 247 -11.40 3.13 -2.93
CA GLU A 247 -10.09 2.51 -2.71
C GLU A 247 -10.09 1.57 -1.49
N LEU A 248 -11.25 0.95 -1.22
CA LEU A 248 -11.40 -0.05 -0.17
C LEU A 248 -11.22 -1.43 -0.81
N THR A 249 -10.12 -2.07 -0.50
CA THR A 249 -9.79 -3.42 -1.00
C THR A 249 -10.33 -4.49 -0.04
N PRO A 250 -10.60 -5.72 -0.53
CA PRO A 250 -11.00 -6.84 0.32
C PRO A 250 -10.00 -7.19 1.43
N LYS A 251 -8.74 -6.78 1.27
CA LYS A 251 -7.65 -6.86 2.25
C LYS A 251 -7.12 -5.47 2.54
N MET A 252 -7.12 -5.04 3.81
CA MET A 252 -6.56 -3.75 4.24
C MET A 252 -5.90 -3.86 5.61
N THR A 253 -4.88 -3.06 5.88
CA THR A 253 -4.23 -2.98 7.20
C THR A 253 -5.03 -2.14 8.19
N VAL A 254 -4.74 -2.33 9.49
CA VAL A 254 -5.27 -1.53 10.61
C VAL A 254 -4.95 -0.06 10.40
N LEU A 255 -3.74 0.26 9.94
CA LEU A 255 -3.36 1.64 9.65
C LEU A 255 -4.24 2.23 8.55
N GLN A 256 -4.46 1.48 7.46
CA GLN A 256 -5.29 1.93 6.34
C GLN A 256 -6.74 2.19 6.78
N ILE A 257 -7.35 1.26 7.53
CA ILE A 257 -8.73 1.40 8.04
C ILE A 257 -8.87 2.53 9.05
N VAL A 258 -7.94 2.63 10.00
CA VAL A 258 -7.99 3.65 11.04
C VAL A 258 -7.79 5.02 10.39
N ALA A 259 -6.83 5.17 9.48
CA ALA A 259 -6.62 6.41 8.75
C ALA A 259 -7.85 6.81 7.92
N TRP A 260 -8.46 5.84 7.21
CA TRP A 260 -9.69 6.04 6.46
C TRP A 260 -10.83 6.55 7.36
N ALA A 261 -11.09 5.84 8.47
CA ALA A 261 -12.18 6.16 9.40
C ALA A 261 -11.96 7.49 10.12
N VAL A 262 -10.75 7.74 10.61
CA VAL A 262 -10.39 8.99 11.29
C VAL A 262 -10.51 10.17 10.33
N TYR A 263 -9.96 10.06 9.11
CA TYR A 263 -10.08 11.09 8.10
C TYR A 263 -11.55 11.39 7.79
N LEU A 264 -12.35 10.36 7.52
CA LEU A 264 -13.76 10.52 7.17
C LEU A 264 -14.53 11.17 8.32
N VAL A 265 -14.38 10.70 9.56
CA VAL A 265 -15.06 11.28 10.72
C VAL A 265 -14.64 12.72 10.95
N VAL A 266 -13.35 13.03 10.96
CA VAL A 266 -12.85 14.39 11.24
C VAL A 266 -13.27 15.36 10.14
N VAL A 267 -13.00 15.03 8.87
CA VAL A 267 -13.26 15.93 7.75
C VAL A 267 -14.75 16.09 7.50
N LEU A 268 -15.55 15.01 7.58
CA LEU A 268 -17.00 15.09 7.41
C LEU A 268 -17.64 15.88 8.56
N THR A 269 -17.23 15.66 9.81
CA THR A 269 -17.77 16.44 10.93
C THR A 269 -17.39 17.92 10.84
N MET A 270 -16.16 18.26 10.45
CA MET A 270 -15.76 19.65 10.21
C MET A 270 -16.54 20.26 9.04
N PHE A 271 -16.74 19.51 7.96
CA PHE A 271 -17.49 19.96 6.78
C PHE A 271 -18.97 20.20 7.12
N LEU A 272 -19.62 19.31 7.87
CA LEU A 272 -21.03 19.47 8.26
C LEU A 272 -21.22 20.50 9.38
N ARG A 273 -20.31 20.59 10.36
CA ARG A 273 -20.39 21.59 11.45
C ARG A 273 -20.11 23.01 10.97
N ALA A 274 -19.40 23.17 9.85
CA ALA A 274 -19.26 24.47 9.21
C ALA A 274 -20.60 25.06 8.71
N ASP A 275 -21.70 24.29 8.67
CA ASP A 275 -23.07 24.79 8.45
C ASP A 275 -23.76 25.32 9.72
N ALA A 276 -23.30 24.93 10.92
CA ALA A 276 -23.99 25.18 12.18
C ALA A 276 -23.59 26.50 12.86
N VAL A 277 -22.52 27.17 12.42
CA VAL A 277 -22.09 28.47 12.98
C VAL A 277 -22.62 29.60 12.11
N VAL A 278 -23.85 30.00 12.40
CA VAL A 278 -24.38 31.31 12.00
C VAL A 278 -23.99 32.32 13.09
N PRO A 279 -23.29 33.39 12.70
CA PRO A 279 -23.73 34.71 13.13
C PRO A 279 -24.23 35.49 11.92
N ALA A 280 -25.45 36.01 12.07
CA ALA A 280 -26.00 37.06 11.24
C ALA A 280 -25.36 38.42 11.58
N ALA A 281 -25.40 39.31 10.59
CA ALA A 281 -24.97 40.72 10.57
C ALA A 281 -23.46 40.95 10.35
N ALA A 282 -23.02 41.85 9.46
CA ALA A 282 -23.66 43.09 9.03
C ALA A 282 -23.41 43.42 7.54
N SER A 283 -24.44 43.99 6.93
CA SER A 283 -24.41 44.75 5.69
C SER A 283 -23.87 46.17 5.90
N ALA A 284 -22.93 46.57 5.01
CA ALA A 284 -22.60 47.93 4.53
C ALA A 284 -21.96 48.95 5.52
N PRO A 285 -21.18 49.98 5.07
CA PRO A 285 -21.15 50.56 3.71
C PRO A 285 -19.78 50.86 3.07
N GLU A 286 -19.82 51.07 1.75
CA GLU A 286 -18.92 51.95 0.98
C GLU A 286 -18.74 53.30 1.69
N ALA A 287 -17.57 53.58 2.28
CA ALA A 287 -17.15 54.94 2.64
C ALA A 287 -15.68 55.00 3.13
N ASN A 288 -14.70 54.51 2.37
CA ASN A 288 -13.30 54.95 2.60
C ASN A 288 -12.31 54.65 1.47
N LEU A 289 -12.67 54.95 0.21
CA LEU A 289 -11.70 54.93 -0.91
C LEU A 289 -11.59 56.27 -1.65
N ALA A 290 -12.31 57.30 -1.21
CA ALA A 290 -12.22 58.65 -1.78
C ALA A 290 -11.06 59.50 -1.20
N ALA A 291 -10.15 58.90 -0.42
CA ALA A 291 -9.01 59.60 0.17
C ALA A 291 -7.75 58.72 0.15
N ARG A 292 -7.23 58.43 -1.04
CA ARG A 292 -5.79 58.18 -1.20
C ARG A 292 -5.28 59.02 -2.36
N ASP A 293 -4.40 59.94 -1.98
CA ASP A 293 -3.68 60.87 -2.81
C ASP A 293 -3.09 60.24 -4.08
N THR A 294 -3.16 61.03 -5.13
CA THR A 294 -2.46 60.90 -6.39
C THR A 294 -0.95 60.81 -6.18
N THR A 295 -0.37 59.64 -6.41
CA THR A 295 0.97 59.47 -7.02
C THR A 295 1.08 58.02 -7.50
N GLU A 296 0.67 57.77 -8.75
CA GLU A 296 0.83 56.47 -9.41
C GLU A 296 2.32 56.28 -9.76
N PRO A 297 3.04 55.27 -9.21
CA PRO A 297 4.41 55.01 -9.61
C PRO A 297 4.44 54.53 -11.07
N ALA A 298 5.41 55.00 -11.85
CA ALA A 298 5.54 54.68 -13.27
C ALA A 298 5.58 53.16 -13.49
N ARG A 299 4.57 52.65 -14.20
CA ARG A 299 4.41 51.22 -14.50
C ARG A 299 5.63 50.64 -15.23
N PRO A 300 6.14 49.45 -14.84
CA PRO A 300 7.33 48.84 -15.41
C PRO A 300 7.17 48.49 -16.91
N ARG A 301 8.27 48.57 -17.68
CA ARG A 301 8.28 48.49 -19.17
C ARG A 301 7.69 47.20 -19.76
N TRP A 302 7.63 46.10 -19.00
CA TRP A 302 7.10 44.82 -19.48
C TRP A 302 5.57 44.82 -19.64
N GLU A 303 4.83 45.62 -18.84
CA GLU A 303 3.38 45.73 -18.95
C GLU A 303 2.95 46.32 -20.30
N ARG A 304 3.68 47.34 -20.81
CA ARG A 304 3.39 47.96 -22.12
C ARG A 304 3.65 47.01 -23.30
N TRP A 305 4.57 46.05 -23.13
CA TRP A 305 4.93 45.09 -24.16
C TRP A 305 3.89 43.94 -24.27
N ALA A 306 3.41 43.45 -23.12
CA ALA A 306 2.34 42.44 -23.05
C ALA A 306 0.98 42.98 -23.58
N GLN A 307 0.74 44.30 -23.51
CA GLN A 307 -0.51 44.92 -23.95
C GLN A 307 -0.76 44.92 -25.46
N GLN A 308 0.28 44.95 -26.31
CA GLN A 308 0.14 45.15 -27.76
C GLN A 308 0.34 43.90 -28.60
N ARG A 309 0.81 42.77 -28.03
CA ARG A 309 1.19 41.58 -28.81
C ARG A 309 0.66 40.29 -28.21
N THR A 310 -0.63 40.02 -28.41
CA THR A 310 -1.32 38.80 -27.95
C THR A 310 -0.73 37.50 -28.50
N LEU A 311 -0.35 37.49 -29.78
CA LEU A 311 0.19 36.32 -30.48
C LEU A 311 1.53 35.81 -29.91
N PRO A 312 2.59 36.62 -29.71
CA PRO A 312 3.84 36.13 -29.14
C PRO A 312 3.69 35.73 -27.68
N VAL A 313 2.87 36.42 -26.88
CA VAL A 313 2.58 36.01 -25.49
C VAL A 313 1.95 34.62 -25.47
N ALA A 314 0.94 34.38 -26.32
CA ALA A 314 0.30 33.07 -26.44
C ALA A 314 1.27 31.97 -26.92
N LEU A 315 2.08 32.26 -27.94
CA LEU A 315 3.10 31.32 -28.45
C LEU A 315 4.11 30.94 -27.37
N THR A 316 4.56 31.91 -26.56
CA THR A 316 5.46 31.64 -25.43
C THR A 316 4.78 30.76 -24.38
N LEU A 317 3.54 31.05 -24.00
CA LEU A 317 2.80 30.25 -23.00
C LEU A 317 2.52 28.81 -23.44
N ILE A 318 2.40 28.57 -24.75
CA ILE A 318 2.19 27.23 -25.31
C ILE A 318 3.51 26.48 -25.46
N ALA A 319 4.54 27.12 -26.03
CA ALA A 319 5.79 26.45 -26.41
C ALA A 319 6.73 26.22 -25.23
N VAL A 320 6.78 27.13 -24.25
CA VAL A 320 7.73 27.04 -23.14
C VAL A 320 7.49 25.80 -22.26
N PRO A 321 6.26 25.48 -21.81
CA PRO A 321 6.04 24.26 -21.02
C PRO A 321 6.47 22.98 -21.73
N VAL A 322 6.20 22.89 -23.04
CA VAL A 322 6.58 21.74 -23.86
C VAL A 322 8.10 21.64 -23.98
N LEU A 323 8.79 22.75 -24.27
CA LEU A 323 10.24 22.77 -24.36
C LEU A 323 10.91 22.41 -23.03
N VAL A 324 10.39 22.94 -21.91
CA VAL A 324 10.88 22.61 -20.57
C VAL A 324 10.67 21.12 -20.28
N ALA A 325 9.48 20.57 -20.55
CA ALA A 325 9.21 19.16 -20.36
C ALA A 325 10.12 18.27 -21.21
N VAL A 326 10.33 18.61 -22.49
CA VAL A 326 11.26 17.90 -23.38
C VAL A 326 12.68 17.95 -22.83
N VAL A 327 13.16 19.12 -22.40
CA VAL A 327 14.51 19.25 -21.82
C VAL A 327 14.65 18.44 -20.53
N VAL A 328 13.64 18.47 -19.65
CA VAL A 328 13.64 17.68 -18.41
C VAL A 328 13.67 16.19 -18.73
N ILE A 329 12.78 15.72 -19.61
CA ILE A 329 12.71 14.31 -20.02
C ILE A 329 14.01 13.85 -20.69
N LEU A 330 14.63 14.68 -21.54
CA LEU A 330 15.92 14.39 -22.17
C LEU A 330 17.12 14.45 -21.20
N ALA A 331 16.97 15.15 -20.07
CA ALA A 331 18.00 15.25 -19.03
C ALA A 331 17.86 14.18 -17.94
N LEU A 332 16.74 13.46 -17.90
CA LEU A 332 16.62 12.27 -17.05
C LEU A 332 17.67 11.24 -17.49
N PRO A 333 18.33 10.55 -16.54
CA PRO A 333 19.24 9.47 -16.91
C PRO A 333 18.43 8.45 -17.71
N THR A 334 18.77 8.30 -18.98
CA THR A 334 18.26 7.18 -19.77
C THR A 334 18.70 5.92 -19.05
N PRO A 335 17.79 4.99 -18.68
CA PRO A 335 18.25 3.67 -18.30
C PRO A 335 19.19 3.21 -19.41
N THR A 336 20.39 2.77 -19.06
CA THR A 336 21.33 2.18 -20.01
C THR A 336 20.72 0.88 -20.50
N SER A 337 19.80 1.00 -21.46
CA SER A 337 19.17 -0.08 -22.19
C SER A 337 20.14 -0.49 -23.30
N THR A 338 20.85 -1.58 -23.06
CA THR A 338 21.47 -2.43 -24.08
C THR A 338 21.15 -3.85 -23.61
N ASP A 339 20.50 -4.75 -24.34
CA ASP A 339 20.19 -4.79 -25.78
C ASP A 339 19.03 -5.77 -26.15
N THR A 340 18.24 -6.27 -25.20
CA THR A 340 17.27 -7.35 -25.48
C THR A 340 15.89 -7.07 -24.89
N ALA A 341 14.89 -6.92 -25.76
CA ALA A 341 13.47 -6.91 -25.39
C ALA A 341 12.82 -8.20 -25.90
N VAL A 342 12.07 -8.87 -25.04
CA VAL A 342 11.40 -10.14 -25.33
C VAL A 342 9.91 -10.04 -25.06
N THR A 343 9.12 -10.85 -25.74
CA THR A 343 7.67 -10.85 -25.55
C THR A 343 7.15 -12.18 -25.03
N VAL A 344 6.14 -12.08 -24.17
CA VAL A 344 5.37 -13.22 -23.67
C VAL A 344 3.97 -13.12 -24.23
N THR A 345 3.46 -14.21 -24.77
CA THR A 345 2.11 -14.34 -25.32
C THR A 345 1.47 -15.60 -24.74
N ALA A 346 0.20 -15.86 -25.08
CA ALA A 346 -0.49 -17.06 -24.59
C ALA A 346 0.24 -18.38 -24.95
N ASP A 347 0.90 -18.43 -26.11
CA ASP A 347 1.46 -19.68 -26.66
C ASP A 347 2.99 -19.62 -26.88
N SER A 348 3.65 -18.52 -26.51
CA SER A 348 5.07 -18.32 -26.77
C SER A 348 5.73 -17.48 -25.68
N CYS A 349 6.94 -17.89 -25.30
CA CYS A 349 7.77 -17.27 -24.28
C CYS A 349 9.08 -16.79 -24.89
N ALA A 350 9.32 -15.48 -24.87
CA ALA A 350 10.56 -14.83 -25.24
C ALA A 350 11.21 -15.36 -26.53
N HIS A 351 10.42 -15.55 -27.59
CA HIS A 351 10.92 -16.11 -28.86
C HIS A 351 12.03 -15.26 -29.48
N GLU A 352 12.05 -13.96 -29.20
CA GLU A 352 13.08 -13.04 -29.68
C GLU A 352 14.46 -13.28 -29.04
N TRP A 353 14.52 -13.98 -27.90
CA TRP A 353 15.76 -14.27 -27.20
C TRP A 353 16.61 -15.28 -27.96
N ASN A 354 17.69 -14.81 -28.58
CA ASN A 354 18.59 -15.64 -29.39
C ASN A 354 20.08 -15.49 -29.06
N SER A 355 20.44 -14.51 -28.23
CA SER A 355 21.82 -14.26 -27.81
C SER A 355 21.86 -13.60 -26.43
N ALA A 356 22.89 -13.89 -25.66
CA ALA A 356 23.18 -13.25 -24.37
C ALA A 356 24.69 -13.22 -24.12
N HIS A 357 25.15 -12.34 -23.24
CA HIS A 357 26.57 -12.20 -22.90
C HIS A 357 26.81 -12.54 -21.42
N SER A 358 28.06 -12.85 -21.06
CA SER A 358 28.42 -13.05 -19.65
C SER A 358 28.34 -11.73 -18.88
N GLY A 359 28.04 -11.81 -17.58
CA GLY A 359 27.87 -10.66 -16.69
C GLY A 359 26.39 -10.29 -16.46
N THR A 360 26.17 -9.27 -15.65
CA THR A 360 24.84 -8.73 -15.38
C THR A 360 24.24 -8.10 -16.62
N GLN A 361 23.02 -8.48 -16.96
CA GLN A 361 22.24 -7.89 -18.04
C GLN A 361 20.79 -7.70 -17.62
N SER A 362 20.16 -6.69 -18.21
CA SER A 362 18.77 -6.32 -17.97
C SER A 362 17.99 -6.51 -19.26
N ILE A 363 16.83 -7.14 -19.15
CA ILE A 363 16.03 -7.61 -20.28
C ILE A 363 14.61 -7.13 -20.08
N ASP A 364 14.07 -6.40 -21.05
CA ASP A 364 12.69 -5.96 -20.97
C ASP A 364 11.76 -7.07 -21.44
N VAL A 365 10.86 -7.49 -20.56
CA VAL A 365 9.88 -8.55 -20.81
C VAL A 365 8.50 -7.91 -20.92
N ALA A 366 7.91 -7.95 -22.11
CA ALA A 366 6.58 -7.40 -22.37
C ALA A 366 5.53 -8.53 -22.43
N ASN A 367 4.52 -8.47 -21.55
CA ASN A 367 3.40 -9.40 -21.58
C ASN A 367 2.32 -8.89 -22.53
N LYS A 368 2.19 -9.57 -23.67
CA LYS A 368 1.17 -9.33 -24.69
C LYS A 368 0.01 -10.33 -24.63
N SER A 369 -0.06 -11.13 -23.57
CA SER A 369 -1.18 -12.01 -23.29
C SER A 369 -2.30 -11.26 -22.55
N SER A 370 -3.44 -11.94 -22.37
CA SER A 370 -4.57 -11.47 -21.56
C SER A 370 -4.49 -11.87 -20.08
N HIS A 371 -3.41 -12.53 -19.66
CA HIS A 371 -3.26 -13.10 -18.32
C HIS A 371 -2.01 -12.57 -17.63
N ALA A 372 -2.06 -12.44 -16.31
CA ALA A 372 -0.84 -12.25 -15.52
C ALA A 372 -0.10 -13.60 -15.41
N GLY A 373 1.21 -13.57 -15.21
CA GLY A 373 2.01 -14.78 -14.96
C GLY A 373 3.43 -14.44 -14.53
N GLU A 374 4.19 -15.48 -14.23
CA GLU A 374 5.57 -15.42 -13.75
C GLU A 374 6.54 -15.76 -14.89
N ILE A 375 7.66 -15.04 -14.96
CA ILE A 375 8.63 -15.19 -16.05
C ILE A 375 10.02 -15.42 -15.46
N ASN A 376 10.58 -16.60 -15.74
CA ASN A 376 11.86 -17.05 -15.23
C ASN A 376 12.89 -17.12 -16.34
N LEU A 377 14.15 -16.89 -15.98
CA LEU A 377 15.30 -17.25 -16.80
C LEU A 377 16.00 -18.43 -16.13
N ASP A 378 15.84 -19.61 -16.71
CA ASP A 378 16.40 -20.85 -16.18
C ASP A 378 17.76 -21.15 -16.81
N ASP A 379 18.66 -21.77 -16.04
CA ASP A 379 19.85 -22.44 -16.56
C ASP A 379 19.54 -23.88 -17.02
N ALA A 380 20.55 -24.55 -17.60
CA ALA A 380 20.41 -25.93 -18.09
C ALA A 380 20.14 -26.98 -17.00
N SER A 381 20.37 -26.66 -15.73
CA SER A 381 20.03 -27.50 -14.59
C SER A 381 18.58 -27.32 -14.11
N GLY A 382 17.88 -26.31 -14.65
CA GLY A 382 16.55 -25.90 -14.22
C GLY A 382 16.56 -24.96 -13.02
N GLY A 383 17.70 -24.33 -12.70
CA GLY A 383 17.77 -23.29 -11.67
C GLY A 383 17.45 -21.91 -12.26
N VAL A 384 16.67 -21.11 -11.54
CA VAL A 384 16.26 -19.75 -11.90
C VAL A 384 17.40 -18.78 -11.57
N VAL A 385 17.88 -18.05 -12.58
CA VAL A 385 18.96 -17.05 -12.46
C VAL A 385 18.46 -15.60 -12.53
N GLY A 386 17.15 -15.43 -12.67
CA GLY A 386 16.43 -14.17 -12.62
C GLY A 386 14.95 -14.40 -12.91
N GLU A 387 14.07 -13.64 -12.25
CA GLU A 387 12.63 -13.83 -12.33
C GLU A 387 11.86 -12.50 -12.35
N ILE A 388 10.61 -12.57 -12.80
CA ILE A 388 9.58 -11.56 -12.61
C ILE A 388 8.37 -12.29 -12.00
N GLU A 389 8.18 -12.11 -10.70
CA GLU A 389 7.12 -12.75 -9.88
C GLU A 389 5.72 -12.58 -10.46
N THR A 390 5.38 -11.37 -10.90
CA THR A 390 4.07 -11.10 -11.50
C THR A 390 4.19 -10.06 -12.59
N LEU A 391 3.96 -10.50 -13.82
CA LEU A 391 3.88 -9.63 -14.99
C LEU A 391 2.43 -9.56 -15.49
N GLY A 392 1.75 -8.46 -15.18
CA GLY A 392 0.35 -8.24 -15.57
C GLY A 392 0.10 -8.19 -17.10
N PRO A 393 -1.16 -8.36 -17.56
CA PRO A 393 -1.50 -8.26 -18.97
C PRO A 393 -1.21 -6.86 -19.54
N GLY A 394 -0.54 -6.79 -20.69
CA GLY A 394 -0.25 -5.54 -21.38
C GLY A 394 0.81 -4.66 -20.70
N THR A 395 1.54 -5.19 -19.71
CA THR A 395 2.62 -4.48 -19.02
C THR A 395 3.99 -4.96 -19.50
N THR A 396 5.01 -4.19 -19.14
CA THR A 396 6.42 -4.54 -19.37
C THR A 396 7.15 -4.38 -18.04
N ALA A 397 8.00 -5.35 -17.71
CA ALA A 397 8.93 -5.26 -16.58
C ALA A 397 10.33 -5.66 -17.03
N THR A 398 11.35 -5.22 -16.29
CA THR A 398 12.75 -5.51 -16.59
C THR A 398 13.23 -6.66 -15.71
N LEU A 399 13.60 -7.79 -16.33
CA LEU A 399 14.28 -8.90 -15.68
C LEU A 399 15.79 -8.62 -15.62
N THR A 400 16.41 -8.72 -14.45
CA THR A 400 17.87 -8.56 -14.30
C THR A 400 18.49 -9.88 -13.87
N ALA A 401 19.47 -10.35 -14.64
CA ALA A 401 20.16 -11.61 -14.35
C ALA A 401 21.67 -11.47 -14.58
N THR A 402 22.47 -12.14 -13.75
CA THR A 402 23.92 -12.23 -13.92
C THR A 402 24.26 -13.58 -14.51
N LEU A 403 24.73 -13.61 -15.76
CA LEU A 403 24.95 -14.87 -16.49
C LEU A 403 26.43 -15.25 -16.55
N GLY A 404 26.74 -16.49 -16.21
CA GLY A 404 28.05 -17.12 -16.41
C GLY A 404 28.09 -17.91 -17.71
N SER A 405 29.20 -18.60 -17.97
CA SER A 405 29.28 -19.57 -19.06
C SER A 405 28.27 -20.70 -18.82
N GLY A 406 27.33 -20.88 -19.75
CA GLY A 406 26.19 -21.78 -19.53
C GLY A 406 25.17 -21.74 -20.66
N THR A 407 24.09 -22.49 -20.50
CA THR A 407 22.95 -22.46 -21.42
C THR A 407 21.71 -22.08 -20.63
N TYR A 408 20.93 -21.14 -21.16
CA TYR A 408 19.79 -20.55 -20.46
C TYR A 408 18.55 -20.50 -21.36
N SER A 409 17.36 -20.51 -20.76
CA SER A 409 16.09 -20.40 -21.47
C SER A 409 15.05 -19.65 -20.62
N PHE A 410 14.22 -18.84 -21.26
CA PHE A 410 13.06 -18.27 -20.58
C PHE A 410 12.00 -19.34 -20.35
N VAL A 411 11.36 -19.28 -19.19
CA VAL A 411 10.20 -20.09 -18.83
C VAL A 411 9.08 -19.17 -18.38
N CYS A 412 7.95 -19.21 -19.08
CA CYS A 412 6.79 -18.39 -18.80
C CYS A 412 5.69 -19.27 -18.21
N LEU A 413 5.32 -18.98 -16.97
CA LEU A 413 4.35 -19.70 -16.16
C LEU A 413 3.04 -18.91 -16.23
N MET A 414 2.19 -19.26 -17.21
CA MET A 414 0.95 -18.54 -17.48
C MET A 414 -0.26 -19.42 -17.11
N PRO A 415 -1.43 -18.83 -16.81
CA PRO A 415 -2.67 -19.59 -16.67
C PRO A 415 -2.94 -20.45 -17.90
N GLY A 416 -3.01 -21.77 -17.72
CA GLY A 416 -3.20 -22.73 -18.81
C GLY A 416 -1.95 -23.52 -19.22
N GLY A 417 -0.77 -23.19 -18.67
CA GLY A 417 0.43 -24.03 -18.78
C GLY A 417 1.76 -23.26 -18.87
N THR A 418 2.84 -24.02 -18.93
CA THR A 418 4.21 -23.49 -18.99
C THR A 418 4.74 -23.52 -20.43
N THR A 419 5.33 -22.42 -20.89
CA THR A 419 6.01 -22.34 -22.20
C THR A 419 7.49 -21.96 -22.02
N ARG A 420 8.37 -22.43 -22.92
CA ARG A 420 9.83 -22.22 -22.82
C ARG A 420 10.39 -21.68 -24.14
N SER A 421 11.34 -20.75 -24.06
CA SER A 421 12.05 -20.21 -25.24
C SER A 421 13.04 -21.22 -25.82
N ALA A 422 13.64 -20.88 -26.96
CA ALA A 422 14.86 -21.56 -27.40
C ALA A 422 15.98 -21.37 -26.36
N ALA A 423 16.82 -22.38 -26.20
CA ALA A 423 17.97 -22.32 -25.31
C ALA A 423 19.10 -21.50 -25.96
N VAL A 424 19.70 -20.59 -25.19
CA VAL A 424 20.80 -19.73 -25.62
C VAL A 424 22.05 -20.03 -24.81
N THR A 425 23.15 -20.30 -25.51
CA THR A 425 24.46 -20.53 -24.90
C THR A 425 25.20 -19.21 -24.72
N VAL A 426 25.62 -18.94 -23.48
CA VAL A 426 26.46 -17.81 -23.11
C VAL A 426 27.89 -18.32 -22.92
N THR A 427 28.85 -17.63 -23.54
CA THR A 427 30.28 -17.92 -23.42
C THR A 427 31.01 -16.69 -22.91
N GLY A 428 31.78 -16.79 -21.82
CA GLY A 428 32.52 -15.67 -21.26
C GLY A 428 33.30 -16.02 -19.99
N HIS A 429 33.75 -15.00 -19.25
CA HIS A 429 34.45 -15.24 -17.98
C HIS A 429 33.51 -15.87 -16.96
N ASP A 430 34.02 -16.82 -16.18
CA ASP A 430 33.29 -17.35 -15.03
C ASP A 430 33.01 -16.19 -14.06
N VAL A 431 31.75 -15.78 -13.99
CA VAL A 431 31.29 -14.84 -12.97
C VAL A 431 31.13 -15.66 -11.71
N ALA A 432 31.96 -15.42 -10.70
CA ALA A 432 31.79 -16.06 -9.39
C ALA A 432 30.41 -15.68 -8.84
N ASN A 433 29.66 -16.67 -8.35
CA ASN A 433 28.34 -16.53 -7.71
C ASN A 433 27.16 -16.17 -8.63
N VAL A 434 26.98 -16.87 -9.76
CA VAL A 434 25.63 -16.97 -10.35
C VAL A 434 24.83 -17.94 -9.49
N LEU A 435 24.03 -17.41 -8.58
CA LEU A 435 23.09 -18.21 -7.78
C LEU A 435 21.90 -18.54 -8.67
N ALA A 436 21.94 -19.73 -9.27
CA ALA A 436 20.75 -20.34 -9.87
C ALA A 436 19.96 -21.01 -8.74
N VAL A 437 18.78 -20.48 -8.41
CA VAL A 437 17.93 -21.03 -7.36
C VAL A 437 17.11 -22.17 -7.95
N LYS A 438 17.24 -23.37 -7.40
CA LYS A 438 16.44 -24.51 -7.85
C LYS A 438 14.99 -24.31 -7.41
N PRO A 439 13.98 -24.42 -8.28
CA PRO A 439 12.58 -24.42 -7.87
C PRO A 439 12.32 -25.48 -6.80
N VAL A 440 11.46 -25.18 -5.83
CA VAL A 440 10.94 -26.16 -4.87
C VAL A 440 9.62 -26.70 -5.39
N THR A 441 9.40 -28.00 -5.20
CA THR A 441 8.10 -28.63 -5.47
C THR A 441 7.39 -28.98 -4.15
N ILE A 442 6.06 -29.13 -4.19
CA ILE A 442 5.29 -29.65 -3.05
C ILE A 442 5.86 -31.00 -2.57
N ALA A 443 6.32 -31.85 -3.49
CA ALA A 443 6.92 -33.14 -3.16
C ALA A 443 8.22 -33.01 -2.34
N ASP A 444 9.03 -31.98 -2.60
CA ASP A 444 10.25 -31.70 -1.84
C ASP A 444 9.93 -31.26 -0.40
N LEU A 445 8.84 -30.50 -0.20
CA LEU A 445 8.39 -30.04 1.12
C LEU A 445 7.55 -31.07 1.88
N THR A 446 6.93 -32.03 1.20
CA THR A 446 6.06 -33.04 1.83
C THR A 446 6.80 -33.85 2.90
N GLY A 447 8.05 -34.25 2.61
CA GLY A 447 8.89 -35.00 3.57
C GLY A 447 9.17 -34.20 4.86
N PRO A 448 9.80 -33.02 4.74
CA PRO A 448 9.99 -32.08 5.86
C PRO A 448 8.70 -31.77 6.63
N ASN A 449 7.59 -31.54 5.93
CA ASN A 449 6.32 -31.20 6.59
C ASN A 449 5.78 -32.36 7.43
N ASN A 450 5.84 -33.60 6.91
CA ASN A 450 5.44 -34.78 7.66
C ASN A 450 6.31 -34.99 8.92
N ALA A 451 7.60 -34.67 8.85
CA ALA A 451 8.50 -34.75 10.00
C ALA A 451 8.16 -33.70 11.06
N TYR A 452 7.90 -32.46 10.65
CA TYR A 452 7.42 -31.40 11.54
C TYR A 452 6.07 -31.76 12.18
N GLN A 453 5.11 -32.27 11.41
CA GLN A 453 3.82 -32.74 11.95
C GLN A 453 3.98 -33.88 12.96
N ALA A 454 4.90 -34.81 12.73
CA ALA A 454 5.18 -35.88 13.70
C ALA A 454 5.78 -35.33 15.00
N TYR A 455 6.66 -34.34 14.91
CA TYR A 455 7.19 -33.60 16.06
C TYR A 455 6.05 -32.87 16.81
N ALA A 456 5.24 -32.07 16.11
CA ALA A 456 4.12 -31.33 16.69
C ALA A 456 3.09 -32.27 17.35
N ALA A 457 2.76 -33.41 16.74
CA ALA A 457 1.87 -34.41 17.31
C ALA A 457 2.41 -34.99 18.64
N GLN A 458 3.72 -35.22 18.71
CA GLN A 458 4.37 -35.68 19.94
C GLN A 458 4.38 -34.59 21.01
N THR A 459 4.67 -33.34 20.64
CA THR A 459 4.63 -32.20 21.55
C THR A 459 3.23 -31.98 22.12
N LEU A 460 2.19 -32.02 21.28
CA LEU A 460 0.79 -31.95 21.72
C LEU A 460 0.39 -33.11 22.64
N THR A 461 1.03 -34.28 22.49
CA THR A 461 0.82 -35.41 23.40
C THR A 461 1.43 -35.15 24.77
N THR A 462 2.61 -34.54 24.83
CA THR A 462 3.26 -34.09 26.07
C THR A 462 2.41 -33.00 26.74
N LEU A 463 1.99 -31.98 25.97
CA LEU A 463 1.11 -30.91 26.42
C LEU A 463 -0.17 -31.45 27.09
N ALA A 464 -0.84 -32.41 26.46
CA ALA A 464 -2.04 -33.01 27.03
C ALA A 464 -1.77 -33.70 28.40
N GLY A 465 -0.59 -34.30 28.56
CA GLY A 465 -0.14 -34.87 29.84
C GLY A 465 0.12 -33.79 30.89
N ASP A 466 0.77 -32.70 30.51
CA ASP A 466 1.09 -31.60 31.42
C ASP A 466 -0.14 -30.78 31.83
N VAL A 467 -1.12 -30.63 30.94
CA VAL A 467 -2.44 -30.07 31.27
C VAL A 467 -3.19 -30.95 32.28
N ALA A 468 -3.06 -32.28 32.19
CA ALA A 468 -3.62 -33.19 33.20
C ALA A 468 -2.91 -33.06 34.58
N ALA A 469 -1.60 -32.81 34.58
CA ALA A 469 -0.85 -32.52 35.80
C ALA A 469 -1.25 -31.16 36.40
N LEU A 470 -1.37 -30.11 35.58
CA LEU A 470 -1.89 -28.79 35.95
C LEU A 470 -3.28 -28.91 36.59
N ARG A 471 -4.19 -29.64 35.94
CA ARG A 471 -5.54 -29.92 36.46
C ARG A 471 -5.49 -30.53 37.86
N SER A 472 -4.58 -31.47 38.09
CA SER A 472 -4.42 -32.14 39.39
C SER A 472 -3.92 -31.19 40.48
N ALA A 473 -2.99 -30.28 40.14
CA ALA A 473 -2.51 -29.24 41.05
C ALA A 473 -3.60 -28.21 41.39
N VAL A 474 -4.39 -27.79 40.41
CA VAL A 474 -5.55 -26.91 40.64
C VAL A 474 -6.58 -27.61 41.54
N ALA A 475 -6.89 -28.89 41.29
CA ALA A 475 -7.85 -29.64 42.09
C ALA A 475 -7.43 -29.80 43.57
N SER A 476 -6.13 -29.90 43.84
CA SER A 476 -5.59 -30.00 45.21
C SER A 476 -5.44 -28.65 45.92
N GLY A 477 -5.64 -27.54 45.20
CA GLY A 477 -5.41 -26.19 45.73
C GLY A 477 -3.92 -25.81 45.85
N ASP A 478 -3.02 -26.55 45.19
CA ASP A 478 -1.59 -26.24 45.14
C ASP A 478 -1.31 -25.16 44.10
N LEU A 479 -1.40 -23.89 44.50
CA LEU A 479 -1.20 -22.74 43.60
C LEU A 479 0.21 -22.74 42.98
N ALA A 480 1.26 -23.01 43.76
CA ALA A 480 2.63 -23.00 43.26
C ALA A 480 2.86 -24.14 42.25
N GLY A 481 2.32 -25.33 42.54
CA GLY A 481 2.31 -26.45 41.60
C GLY A 481 1.51 -26.14 40.33
N ALA A 482 0.37 -25.46 40.46
CA ALA A 482 -0.46 -25.07 39.32
C ALA A 482 0.21 -24.00 38.44
N GLN A 483 0.82 -22.96 39.02
CA GLN A 483 1.58 -21.95 38.25
C GLN A 483 2.74 -22.58 37.49
N LYS A 484 3.47 -23.50 38.13
CA LYS A 484 4.56 -24.25 37.47
C LYS A 484 4.03 -25.16 36.36
N GLY A 485 2.94 -25.88 36.62
CA GLY A 485 2.30 -26.77 35.65
C GLY A 485 1.75 -26.02 34.45
N TRP A 486 1.16 -24.84 34.67
CA TRP A 486 0.70 -23.95 33.61
C TRP A 486 1.87 -23.48 32.76
N LEU A 487 2.96 -22.99 33.36
CA LEU A 487 4.13 -22.57 32.58
C LEU A 487 4.70 -23.73 31.76
N THR A 488 4.74 -24.95 32.31
CA THR A 488 5.21 -26.12 31.55
C THR A 488 4.31 -26.39 30.34
N ALA A 489 2.99 -26.36 30.53
CA ALA A 489 2.02 -26.50 29.45
C ALA A 489 2.13 -25.37 28.40
N GLN A 490 2.26 -24.11 28.82
CA GLN A 490 2.44 -22.98 27.92
C GLN A 490 3.68 -23.17 27.04
N LEU A 491 4.82 -23.50 27.64
CA LEU A 491 6.05 -23.72 26.88
C LEU A 491 5.97 -24.91 25.93
N ASP A 492 5.15 -25.92 26.24
CA ASP A 492 4.91 -27.02 25.32
C ASP A 492 4.01 -26.62 24.16
N TRP A 493 3.03 -25.74 24.39
CA TRP A 493 2.25 -25.14 23.32
C TRP A 493 3.12 -24.29 22.38
N GLU A 494 3.96 -23.40 22.92
CA GLU A 494 4.95 -22.64 22.13
C GLU A 494 5.83 -23.59 21.29
N ARG A 495 6.29 -24.71 21.89
CA ARG A 495 7.11 -25.71 21.20
C ARG A 495 6.38 -26.48 20.11
N VAL A 496 5.06 -26.36 19.97
CA VAL A 496 4.36 -26.85 18.76
C VAL A 496 4.80 -26.04 17.54
N GLY A 497 5.17 -24.77 17.73
CA GLY A 497 5.58 -23.86 16.67
C GLY A 497 4.40 -23.37 15.85
N ALA A 498 3.27 -23.13 16.52
CA ALA A 498 2.07 -22.57 15.92
C ALA A 498 2.35 -21.14 15.45
N SER A 499 2.55 -20.93 14.15
CA SER A 499 2.61 -19.59 13.58
C SER A 499 1.22 -19.08 13.19
N TYR A 500 1.12 -17.85 12.69
CA TYR A 500 -0.11 -17.21 12.19
C TYR A 500 -1.15 -18.19 11.61
N ASP A 501 -2.36 -18.14 12.17
CA ASP A 501 -3.55 -18.87 11.72
C ASP A 501 -3.39 -20.39 11.51
N SER A 502 -2.28 -20.97 11.97
CA SER A 502 -1.95 -22.37 11.71
C SER A 502 -2.85 -23.38 12.39
N PHE A 503 -3.63 -22.91 13.36
CA PHE A 503 -4.66 -23.70 14.02
C PHE A 503 -6.04 -23.01 13.99
N GLY A 504 -6.15 -21.87 13.31
CA GLY A 504 -7.33 -21.01 13.27
C GLY A 504 -8.07 -20.90 14.61
N ASP A 505 -9.39 -21.08 14.57
CA ASP A 505 -10.26 -21.09 15.74
C ASP A 505 -9.88 -22.17 16.77
N LYS A 506 -9.28 -23.28 16.35
CA LYS A 506 -8.88 -24.37 17.26
C LYS A 506 -7.65 -23.97 18.08
N GLY A 507 -6.73 -23.23 17.48
CA GLY A 507 -5.59 -22.61 18.17
C GLY A 507 -6.07 -21.58 19.19
N GLN A 508 -6.99 -20.71 18.78
CA GLN A 508 -7.61 -19.73 19.68
C GLN A 508 -8.37 -20.39 20.84
N ALA A 509 -8.96 -21.57 20.65
CA ALA A 509 -9.58 -22.31 21.75
C ALA A 509 -8.54 -22.81 22.78
N VAL A 510 -7.34 -23.19 22.33
CA VAL A 510 -6.24 -23.68 23.18
C VAL A 510 -5.49 -22.55 23.86
N ASP A 511 -5.23 -21.44 23.17
CA ASP A 511 -4.38 -20.36 23.68
C ASP A 511 -4.75 -18.97 23.17
N GLY A 512 -6.05 -18.70 23.05
CA GLY A 512 -6.54 -17.40 22.61
C GLY A 512 -6.46 -16.32 23.68
N LEU A 513 -6.27 -15.08 23.24
CA LEU A 513 -6.24 -13.89 24.09
C LEU A 513 -7.66 -13.33 24.32
N PRO A 514 -7.88 -12.61 25.43
CA PRO A 514 -9.15 -11.95 25.68
C PRO A 514 -9.37 -10.71 24.79
N ASP A 515 -8.32 -10.23 24.11
CA ASP A 515 -8.36 -9.05 23.26
C ASP A 515 -9.22 -9.30 22.01
N GLY A 516 -10.14 -8.38 21.73
CA GLY A 516 -11.13 -8.53 20.66
C GLY A 516 -12.46 -9.18 21.09
N LEU A 517 -12.52 -9.81 22.27
CA LEU A 517 -13.78 -10.31 22.82
C LEU A 517 -14.60 -9.17 23.47
N PRO A 518 -15.93 -9.09 23.24
CA PRO A 518 -16.76 -8.03 23.80
C PRO A 518 -16.71 -7.90 25.34
N GLY A 519 -16.52 -9.02 26.04
CA GLY A 519 -16.37 -9.07 27.50
C GLY A 519 -14.92 -9.04 28.01
N GLY A 520 -13.93 -9.00 27.12
CA GLY A 520 -12.50 -9.13 27.47
C GLY A 520 -12.25 -10.36 28.35
N VAL A 521 -11.51 -10.17 29.45
CA VAL A 521 -11.21 -11.25 30.43
C VAL A 521 -12.44 -11.86 31.11
N ASN A 522 -13.61 -11.22 31.00
CA ASN A 522 -14.88 -11.72 31.54
C ASN A 522 -15.78 -12.34 30.47
N ASP A 523 -15.35 -12.39 29.22
CA ASP A 523 -16.12 -12.97 28.13
C ASP A 523 -16.25 -14.50 28.32
N PRO A 524 -17.44 -15.09 28.13
CA PRO A 524 -17.59 -16.54 28.17
C PRO A 524 -16.78 -17.26 27.08
N GLY A 525 -16.42 -16.58 26.00
CA GLY A 525 -15.55 -17.09 24.94
C GLY A 525 -14.06 -17.08 25.29
N PHE A 526 -13.65 -16.48 26.41
CA PHE A 526 -12.24 -16.51 26.83
C PHE A 526 -11.91 -17.86 27.49
N THR A 527 -11.27 -18.75 26.72
CA THR A 527 -10.88 -20.11 27.11
C THR A 527 -9.37 -20.32 26.98
N GLY A 528 -8.89 -21.56 27.08
CA GLY A 528 -7.49 -21.87 26.79
C GLY A 528 -6.51 -21.65 27.95
N LEU A 529 -5.22 -21.74 27.63
CA LEU A 529 -4.08 -21.62 28.55
C LEU A 529 -3.99 -20.22 29.14
N HIS A 530 -4.08 -19.15 28.34
CA HIS A 530 -4.16 -17.77 28.84
C HIS A 530 -5.36 -17.54 29.80
N ARG A 531 -6.53 -18.16 29.56
CA ARG A 531 -7.63 -18.09 30.54
C ARG A 531 -7.26 -18.72 31.87
N VAL A 532 -6.53 -19.83 31.86
CA VAL A 532 -6.04 -20.48 33.07
C VAL A 532 -4.98 -19.61 33.76
N GLU A 533 -4.06 -19.04 33.00
CA GLU A 533 -3.07 -18.06 33.48
C GLU A 533 -3.75 -16.96 34.28
N TYR A 534 -4.66 -16.23 33.64
CA TYR A 534 -5.37 -15.11 34.26
C TYR A 534 -5.96 -15.52 35.60
N GLY A 535 -6.65 -16.68 35.67
CA GLY A 535 -7.24 -17.14 36.92
C GLY A 535 -6.22 -17.51 38.00
N LEU A 536 -5.10 -18.15 37.64
CA LEU A 536 -4.04 -18.50 38.59
C LEU A 536 -3.36 -17.26 39.19
N TYR A 537 -3.13 -16.22 38.39
CA TYR A 537 -2.44 -15.01 38.84
C TYR A 537 -3.39 -13.93 39.41
N HIS A 538 -4.71 -14.10 39.27
CA HIS A 538 -5.73 -13.19 39.81
C HIS A 538 -6.61 -13.81 40.90
N GLY A 539 -6.17 -14.91 41.52
CA GLY A 539 -6.77 -15.46 42.74
C GLY A 539 -8.07 -16.24 42.54
N GLN A 540 -8.32 -16.77 41.34
CA GLN A 540 -9.45 -17.67 41.09
C GLN A 540 -9.20 -19.06 41.67
N GLY A 541 -10.25 -19.67 42.22
CA GLY A 541 -10.17 -20.98 42.87
C GLY A 541 -10.48 -22.17 41.94
N PRO A 542 -10.37 -23.40 42.45
CA PRO A 542 -10.58 -24.62 41.66
C PRO A 542 -11.96 -24.71 41.00
N SER A 543 -13.01 -24.20 41.65
CA SER A 543 -14.37 -24.19 41.08
C SER A 543 -14.52 -23.36 39.81
N GLN A 544 -13.64 -22.38 39.60
CA GLN A 544 -13.63 -21.52 38.42
C GLN A 544 -12.69 -22.05 37.34
N LEU A 545 -11.55 -22.64 37.75
CA LEU A 545 -10.48 -23.06 36.83
C LEU A 545 -10.66 -24.48 36.28
N LEU A 546 -11.19 -25.42 37.07
CA LEU A 546 -11.34 -26.81 36.62
C LEU A 546 -12.20 -26.96 35.35
N PRO A 547 -13.35 -26.27 35.19
CA PRO A 547 -14.11 -26.33 33.95
C PRO A 547 -13.35 -25.82 32.72
N VAL A 548 -12.52 -24.78 32.89
CA VAL A 548 -11.68 -24.24 31.80
C VAL A 548 -10.61 -25.27 31.40
N ILE A 549 -9.95 -25.90 32.36
CA ILE A 549 -8.91 -26.90 32.10
C ILE A 549 -9.49 -28.18 31.46
N ASP A 550 -10.71 -28.56 31.87
CA ASP A 550 -11.45 -29.67 31.24
C ASP A 550 -11.78 -29.38 29.77
N GLN A 551 -12.18 -28.13 29.47
CA GLN A 551 -12.42 -27.68 28.09
C GLN A 551 -11.10 -27.65 27.29
N LEU A 552 -10.04 -27.04 27.83
CA LEU A 552 -8.71 -27.01 27.22
C LEU A 552 -8.19 -28.41 26.86
N THR A 553 -8.40 -29.40 27.73
CA THR A 553 -8.02 -30.80 27.43
C THR A 553 -8.75 -31.34 26.19
N THR A 554 -10.01 -30.94 26.01
CA THR A 554 -10.81 -31.30 24.83
C THR A 554 -10.28 -30.59 23.59
N ASP A 555 -9.99 -29.29 23.69
CA ASP A 555 -9.54 -28.46 22.56
C ASP A 555 -8.18 -28.91 22.03
N ILE A 556 -7.22 -29.25 22.91
CA ILE A 556 -5.95 -29.89 22.51
C ILE A 556 -6.20 -31.21 21.78
N GLY A 557 -7.19 -31.98 22.24
CA GLY A 557 -7.62 -33.21 21.57
C GLY A 557 -8.16 -32.98 20.16
N VAL A 558 -8.82 -31.85 19.90
CA VAL A 558 -9.31 -31.45 18.58
C VAL A 558 -8.15 -31.04 17.68
N VAL A 559 -7.25 -30.17 18.15
CA VAL A 559 -6.05 -29.75 17.39
C VAL A 559 -5.22 -30.96 16.95
N ARG A 560 -4.99 -31.93 17.86
CA ARG A 560 -4.27 -33.17 17.55
C ARG A 560 -4.91 -34.00 16.44
N GLN A 561 -6.24 -33.98 16.31
CA GLN A 561 -6.96 -34.74 15.28
C GLN A 561 -6.93 -34.04 13.92
N SER A 562 -6.78 -32.71 13.89
CA SER A 562 -6.76 -31.92 12.65
C SER A 562 -5.36 -31.47 12.23
N LEU A 563 -4.30 -31.82 12.95
CA LEU A 563 -2.93 -31.35 12.66
C LEU A 563 -2.50 -31.55 11.20
N THR A 564 -2.98 -32.60 10.55
CA THR A 564 -2.61 -32.95 9.16
C THR A 564 -3.54 -32.36 8.10
N THR A 565 -4.49 -31.50 8.45
CA THR A 565 -5.38 -30.86 7.47
C THR A 565 -4.72 -29.63 6.87
N ASP A 566 -4.87 -29.43 5.56
CA ASP A 566 -4.21 -28.35 4.81
C ASP A 566 -4.48 -26.97 5.42
N ASP A 567 -5.70 -26.71 5.88
CA ASP A 567 -6.13 -25.46 6.54
C ASP A 567 -5.42 -25.16 7.88
N GLU A 568 -4.64 -26.09 8.43
CA GLU A 568 -3.98 -25.94 9.73
C GLU A 568 -2.44 -26.01 9.59
N ALA A 569 -1.88 -27.22 9.70
CA ALA A 569 -0.45 -27.49 9.48
C ALA A 569 -0.21 -28.55 8.39
N GLY A 570 -1.27 -28.97 7.69
CA GLY A 570 -1.28 -29.96 6.62
C GLY A 570 -0.49 -29.54 5.40
N ASP A 571 -0.58 -28.26 5.03
CA ASP A 571 -0.05 -27.75 3.78
C ASP A 571 1.49 -27.62 3.83
N PRO A 572 2.23 -28.40 3.01
CA PRO A 572 3.68 -28.30 2.96
C PRO A 572 4.20 -26.93 2.53
N THR A 573 3.42 -26.13 1.78
CA THR A 573 3.88 -24.81 1.29
C THR A 573 4.01 -23.79 2.41
N ASN A 574 3.34 -24.01 3.54
CA ASN A 574 3.43 -23.11 4.70
C ASN A 574 4.70 -23.36 5.52
N LEU A 575 5.32 -24.54 5.41
CA LEU A 575 6.45 -24.93 6.26
C LEU A 575 7.65 -23.96 6.22
N PRO A 576 8.11 -23.46 5.06
CA PRO A 576 9.22 -22.50 5.02
C PRO A 576 8.90 -21.22 5.81
N ILE A 577 7.70 -20.66 5.58
CA ILE A 577 7.27 -19.41 6.20
C ILE A 577 7.30 -19.52 7.75
N ARG A 578 6.92 -20.70 8.29
CA ARG A 578 6.89 -20.95 9.75
C ARG A 578 8.22 -20.69 10.45
N VAL A 579 9.36 -20.94 9.79
CA VAL A 579 10.68 -20.79 10.43
C VAL A 579 10.91 -19.34 10.85
N HIS A 580 10.43 -18.38 10.04
CA HIS A 580 10.49 -16.96 10.35
C HIS A 580 9.41 -16.55 11.35
N GLU A 581 8.17 -16.95 11.10
CA GLU A 581 6.99 -16.46 11.83
C GLU A 581 7.02 -16.82 13.32
N ILE A 582 7.52 -17.99 13.71
CA ILE A 582 7.58 -18.41 15.13
C ILE A 582 8.34 -17.37 15.99
N LEU A 583 9.47 -16.86 15.49
CA LEU A 583 10.24 -15.85 16.22
C LEU A 583 9.65 -14.43 16.08
N GLU A 584 8.90 -14.18 15.01
CA GLU A 584 8.18 -12.92 14.83
C GLU A 584 7.03 -12.83 15.84
N ASP A 585 6.27 -13.92 16.01
CA ASP A 585 5.22 -14.07 17.03
C ASP A 585 5.82 -13.90 18.42
N ALA A 586 6.98 -14.51 18.70
CA ALA A 586 7.67 -14.31 19.98
C ALA A 586 8.07 -12.84 20.23
N GLN A 587 8.41 -12.09 19.18
CA GLN A 587 8.69 -10.66 19.31
C GLN A 587 7.40 -9.86 19.55
N ARG A 588 6.34 -10.17 18.80
CA ARG A 588 5.07 -9.46 18.80
C ARG A 588 4.29 -9.71 20.08
N ASP A 589 4.22 -10.94 20.55
CA ASP A 589 3.34 -11.35 21.64
C ASP A 589 4.11 -11.30 22.95
N HIS A 590 5.07 -12.22 23.11
CA HIS A 590 5.82 -12.41 24.36
C HIS A 590 6.61 -11.17 24.77
N LEU A 591 7.51 -10.69 23.90
CA LEU A 591 8.42 -9.60 24.27
C LEU A 591 7.77 -8.21 24.31
N SER A 592 6.62 -8.04 23.66
CA SER A 592 5.80 -6.84 23.82
C SER A 592 4.98 -6.87 25.12
N GLY A 593 4.67 -8.08 25.61
CA GLY A 593 3.84 -8.35 26.77
C GLY A 593 2.34 -8.26 26.49
N ILE A 594 1.92 -8.37 25.22
CA ILE A 594 0.50 -8.36 24.83
C ILE A 594 -0.22 -9.60 25.36
N ASP A 595 0.48 -10.73 25.42
CA ASP A 595 -0.06 -12.03 25.83
C ASP A 595 0.06 -12.29 27.36
N ASP A 596 0.73 -11.39 28.10
CA ASP A 596 0.97 -11.59 29.53
C ASP A 596 -0.28 -11.31 30.36
N LEU A 597 -0.91 -12.37 30.90
CA LEU A 597 -2.05 -12.25 31.80
C LEU A 597 -1.68 -12.38 33.27
N GLY A 598 -0.43 -12.00 33.58
CA GLY A 598 0.09 -11.81 34.93
C GLY A 598 1.18 -12.79 35.34
N SER A 599 1.56 -13.73 34.47
CA SER A 599 2.62 -14.71 34.76
C SER A 599 4.03 -14.16 34.63
N GLN A 600 4.20 -13.15 33.78
CA GLN A 600 5.43 -12.50 33.38
C GLN A 600 6.48 -13.46 32.78
N THR A 601 6.05 -14.37 31.91
CA THR A 601 6.90 -15.46 31.39
C THR A 601 7.44 -15.27 29.98
N ALA A 602 7.38 -14.04 29.44
CA ALA A 602 7.82 -13.70 28.08
C ALA A 602 9.13 -14.38 27.63
N TYR A 603 10.22 -14.23 28.40
CA TYR A 603 11.52 -14.81 28.02
C TYR A 603 11.56 -16.34 28.05
N ALA A 604 10.71 -16.96 28.87
CA ALA A 604 10.57 -18.41 28.88
C ALA A 604 9.88 -18.88 27.59
N ALA A 605 8.80 -18.20 27.18
CA ALA A 605 8.04 -18.48 25.97
C ALA A 605 8.91 -18.25 24.71
N THR A 606 9.58 -17.09 24.60
CA THR A 606 10.54 -16.82 23.51
C THR A 606 11.65 -17.87 23.42
N SER A 607 12.07 -18.45 24.57
CA SER A 607 13.05 -19.54 24.56
C SER A 607 12.49 -20.85 24.03
N ALA A 608 11.21 -21.15 24.27
CA ALA A 608 10.51 -22.28 23.67
C ALA A 608 10.35 -22.09 22.15
N ASP A 609 9.99 -20.89 21.69
CA ASP A 609 9.91 -20.55 20.26
C ASP A 609 11.25 -20.67 19.55
N THR A 610 12.33 -20.21 20.21
CA THR A 610 13.69 -20.38 19.70
C THR A 610 14.05 -21.86 19.54
N GLN A 611 13.57 -22.74 20.43
CA GLN A 611 13.81 -24.19 20.33
C GLN A 611 13.07 -24.80 19.14
N VAL A 612 11.78 -24.51 18.97
CA VAL A 612 11.02 -25.09 17.84
C VAL A 612 11.44 -24.47 16.51
N THR A 613 11.84 -23.21 16.46
CA THR A 613 12.44 -22.59 15.25
C THR A 613 13.63 -23.40 14.75
N ARG A 614 14.48 -23.92 15.66
CA ARG A 614 15.59 -24.81 15.27
C ARG A 614 15.11 -26.14 14.72
N VAL A 615 14.00 -26.67 15.24
CA VAL A 615 13.40 -27.91 14.74
C VAL A 615 12.89 -27.70 13.32
N VAL A 616 12.06 -26.69 13.09
CA VAL A 616 11.52 -26.41 11.75
C VAL A 616 12.64 -26.09 10.76
N LEU A 617 13.62 -25.25 11.15
CA LEU A 617 14.81 -24.96 10.34
C LEU A 617 15.56 -26.25 9.96
N ALA A 618 15.68 -27.21 10.87
CA ALA A 618 16.40 -28.46 10.59
C ALA A 618 15.68 -29.32 9.53
N GLU A 619 14.34 -29.30 9.49
CA GLU A 619 13.56 -30.03 8.49
C GLU A 619 13.76 -29.46 7.08
N VAL A 620 13.83 -28.13 6.96
CA VAL A 620 14.02 -27.45 5.67
C VAL A 620 15.48 -27.22 5.29
N ALA A 621 16.42 -27.36 6.23
CA ALA A 621 17.84 -27.08 6.05
C ALA A 621 18.48 -27.73 4.81
N PRO A 622 18.19 -29.00 4.44
CA PRO A 622 18.74 -29.59 3.22
C PRO A 622 18.33 -28.84 1.95
N LEU A 623 17.10 -28.33 1.91
CA LEU A 623 16.57 -27.56 0.79
C LEU A 623 17.17 -26.16 0.76
N VAL A 624 17.31 -25.51 1.92
CA VAL A 624 17.96 -24.20 2.03
C VAL A 624 19.42 -24.29 1.62
N GLN A 625 20.19 -25.26 2.13
CA GLN A 625 21.61 -25.42 1.82
C GLN A 625 21.89 -25.69 0.33
N ALA A 626 20.95 -26.31 -0.37
CA ALA A 626 21.07 -26.54 -1.80
C ALA A 626 21.00 -25.24 -2.63
N ARG A 627 20.51 -24.14 -2.03
CA ARG A 627 20.23 -22.85 -2.66
C ARG A 627 21.11 -21.74 -2.09
N ASP A 628 21.25 -21.69 -0.77
CA ASP A 628 22.22 -20.89 -0.04
C ASP A 628 23.00 -21.75 0.98
N PRO A 629 24.22 -22.21 0.62
CA PRO A 629 25.05 -23.03 1.50
C PRO A 629 25.48 -22.35 2.80
N GLY A 630 25.41 -21.01 2.90
CA GLY A 630 25.86 -20.23 4.06
C GLY A 630 24.73 -19.81 5.00
N LEU A 631 23.49 -19.81 4.53
CA LEU A 631 22.36 -19.26 5.27
C LEU A 631 22.04 -20.05 6.54
N VAL A 632 21.92 -21.37 6.46
CA VAL A 632 21.59 -22.21 7.64
C VAL A 632 22.63 -22.02 8.76
N ALA A 633 23.92 -21.92 8.42
CA ALA A 633 24.98 -21.67 9.39
C ALA A 633 24.93 -20.25 9.97
N THR A 634 24.42 -19.28 9.22
CA THR A 634 24.22 -17.90 9.68
C THR A 634 23.03 -17.82 10.63
N ILE A 635 21.88 -18.37 10.24
CA ILE A 635 20.69 -18.47 11.09
C ILE A 635 21.02 -19.21 12.40
N THR A 636 21.69 -20.36 12.32
CA THR A 636 22.08 -21.15 13.51
C THR A 636 22.91 -20.32 14.50
N ARG A 637 23.89 -19.54 14.02
CA ARG A 637 24.68 -18.63 14.88
C ARG A 637 23.85 -17.49 15.46
N GLY A 638 22.88 -16.98 14.70
CA GLY A 638 21.90 -16.00 15.18
C GLY A 638 21.07 -16.57 16.32
N LEU A 639 20.52 -17.77 16.16
CA LEU A 639 19.77 -18.49 17.19
C LEU A 639 20.66 -18.77 18.43
N ASP A 640 21.93 -19.13 18.25
CA ASP A 640 22.87 -19.33 19.37
C ASP A 640 23.11 -18.03 20.15
N THR A 641 23.16 -16.90 19.44
CA THR A 641 23.29 -15.58 20.05
C THR A 641 22.03 -15.19 20.81
N LEU A 642 20.85 -15.49 20.26
CA LEU A 642 19.56 -15.29 20.91
C LEU A 642 19.45 -16.15 22.17
N ASP A 643 19.77 -17.44 22.10
CA ASP A 643 19.79 -18.33 23.26
C ASP A 643 20.75 -17.82 24.36
N ALA A 644 21.93 -17.33 23.97
CA ALA A 644 22.87 -16.75 24.93
C ALA A 644 22.28 -15.50 25.61
N ALA A 645 21.62 -14.62 24.85
CA ALA A 645 20.96 -13.42 25.38
C ALA A 645 19.79 -13.78 26.31
N LEU A 646 18.92 -14.71 25.91
CA LEU A 646 17.80 -15.21 26.72
C LEU A 646 18.30 -15.83 28.02
N ASN A 647 19.37 -16.62 27.99
CA ASN A 647 19.93 -17.22 29.20
C ASN A 647 20.46 -16.18 30.21
N THR A 648 20.79 -14.96 29.77
CA THR A 648 21.14 -13.88 30.71
C THR A 648 19.95 -13.42 31.56
N THR A 649 18.72 -13.68 31.12
CA THR A 649 17.48 -13.37 31.85
C THR A 649 17.09 -14.46 32.85
N ARG A 650 17.88 -15.53 32.98
CA ARG A 650 17.62 -16.61 33.95
C ARG A 650 18.28 -16.32 35.30
N THR A 651 17.75 -16.96 36.33
CA THR A 651 18.33 -17.08 37.67
C THR A 651 18.56 -18.56 37.98
N PRO A 652 19.31 -18.90 39.05
CA PRO A 652 19.40 -20.29 39.52
C PRO A 652 18.05 -20.94 39.85
N ASN A 653 17.01 -20.12 40.09
CA ASN A 653 15.67 -20.59 40.47
C ASN A 653 14.69 -20.65 39.29
N GLY A 654 15.11 -20.28 38.07
CA GLY A 654 14.25 -20.27 36.87
C GLY A 654 14.33 -18.97 36.08
N TRP A 655 13.35 -18.75 35.21
CA TRP A 655 13.22 -17.52 34.44
C TRP A 655 12.87 -16.33 35.34
N GLN A 656 13.47 -15.17 35.07
CA GLN A 656 13.10 -13.93 35.76
C GLN A 656 11.74 -13.44 35.25
N PRO A 657 10.86 -12.92 36.14
CA PRO A 657 9.69 -12.17 35.71
C PRO A 657 10.09 -10.99 34.83
N SER A 658 9.32 -10.73 33.78
CA SER A 658 9.59 -9.69 32.78
C SER A 658 9.85 -8.30 33.36
N ASP A 659 9.16 -7.92 34.45
CA ASP A 659 9.35 -6.62 35.11
C ASP A 659 10.70 -6.48 35.84
N THR A 660 11.34 -7.60 36.19
CA THR A 660 12.64 -7.63 36.89
C THR A 660 13.84 -7.64 35.96
N VAL A 661 13.64 -7.95 34.67
CA VAL A 661 14.71 -8.00 33.67
C VAL A 661 15.21 -6.58 33.37
N THR A 662 16.54 -6.38 33.47
CA THR A 662 17.14 -5.06 33.30
C THR A 662 17.01 -4.57 31.86
N LEU A 663 16.94 -3.25 31.64
CA LEU A 663 16.86 -2.68 30.29
C LEU A 663 17.99 -3.18 29.37
N ALA A 664 19.20 -3.36 29.91
CA ALA A 664 20.34 -3.85 29.13
C ALA A 664 20.14 -5.28 28.64
N GLN A 665 19.61 -6.19 29.47
CA GLN A 665 19.29 -7.55 29.06
C GLN A 665 18.18 -7.56 28.00
N ARG A 666 17.14 -6.73 28.17
CA ARG A 666 16.04 -6.60 27.19
C ARG A 666 16.54 -6.15 25.82
N GLN A 667 17.42 -5.14 25.80
CA GLN A 667 18.04 -4.65 24.58
C GLN A 667 18.90 -5.72 23.91
N GLN A 668 19.61 -6.55 24.67
CA GLN A 668 20.40 -7.66 24.12
C GLN A 668 19.51 -8.73 23.49
N VAL A 669 18.42 -9.13 24.15
CA VAL A 669 17.46 -10.09 23.60
C VAL A 669 16.82 -9.54 22.32
N ASN A 670 16.29 -8.31 22.35
CA ASN A 670 15.66 -7.69 21.17
C ASN A 670 16.63 -7.53 20.00
N ALA A 671 17.90 -7.16 20.27
CA ALA A 671 18.90 -7.04 19.23
C ALA A 671 19.27 -8.40 18.62
N ALA A 672 19.42 -9.44 19.44
CA ALA A 672 19.70 -10.79 18.95
C ALA A 672 18.53 -11.37 18.15
N LEU A 673 17.30 -11.16 18.63
CA LEU A 673 16.07 -11.60 17.97
C LEU A 673 15.90 -10.90 16.62
N GLY A 674 16.01 -9.57 16.57
CA GLY A 674 15.92 -8.82 15.31
C GLY A 674 17.00 -9.22 14.29
N ALA A 675 18.22 -9.50 14.76
CA ALA A 675 19.31 -9.95 13.89
C ALA A 675 19.06 -11.34 13.29
N VAL A 676 18.52 -12.29 14.07
CA VAL A 676 18.18 -13.62 13.53
C VAL A 676 16.94 -13.56 12.64
N LEU A 677 15.94 -12.75 12.97
CA LEU A 677 14.77 -12.53 12.12
C LEU A 677 15.14 -11.95 10.76
N GLN A 678 16.09 -11.02 10.72
CA GLN A 678 16.64 -10.51 9.46
C GLN A 678 17.35 -11.59 8.63
N SER A 679 17.98 -12.57 9.28
CA SER A 679 18.58 -13.70 8.53
C SER A 679 17.52 -14.70 8.09
N LEU A 680 16.46 -14.87 8.88
CA LEU A 680 15.34 -15.76 8.57
C LEU A 680 14.46 -15.23 7.43
N SER A 681 14.40 -13.92 7.20
CA SER A 681 13.56 -13.34 6.13
C SER A 681 13.98 -13.78 4.73
N ASP A 682 15.23 -14.24 4.56
CA ASP A 682 15.73 -14.72 3.28
C ASP A 682 15.28 -16.16 2.97
N GLU A 683 14.89 -16.94 3.99
CA GLU A 683 14.61 -18.37 3.86
C GLU A 683 13.33 -18.69 3.07
N PRO A 684 12.17 -18.04 3.32
CA PRO A 684 10.93 -18.39 2.64
C PRO A 684 11.02 -18.24 1.13
N GLY A 685 11.66 -17.16 0.64
CA GLY A 685 11.84 -16.92 -0.79
C GLY A 685 12.74 -17.96 -1.48
N LEU A 686 13.64 -18.64 -0.74
CA LEU A 686 14.41 -19.74 -1.32
C LEU A 686 13.57 -20.99 -1.52
N LEU A 687 12.49 -21.15 -0.76
CA LEU A 687 11.68 -22.37 -0.75
C LEU A 687 10.26 -22.18 -1.27
N GLU A 688 9.99 -21.04 -1.91
CA GLU A 688 8.70 -20.78 -2.54
C GLU A 688 8.39 -21.82 -3.61
N VAL A 689 7.13 -22.28 -3.58
CA VAL A 689 6.60 -23.25 -4.53
C VAL A 689 5.93 -22.48 -5.67
N PRO A 690 6.39 -22.62 -6.92
CA PRO A 690 5.83 -21.86 -8.03
C PRO A 690 4.32 -22.13 -8.21
N PRO A 691 3.50 -21.13 -8.61
CA PRO A 691 2.03 -21.22 -8.68
C PRO A 691 1.48 -22.29 -9.64
N SER A 692 2.32 -22.90 -10.47
CA SER A 692 1.93 -23.88 -11.49
C SER A 692 2.33 -25.33 -11.17
N SER A 693 2.78 -25.62 -9.94
CA SER A 693 3.29 -26.95 -9.56
C SER A 693 2.28 -27.86 -8.87
#